data_AF-A0A1H4Q6Q4-F1
#
_entry.id   AF-A0A1H4Q6Q4-F1
#
_cell.length_a   1.000
_cell.length_b   1.000
_cell.length_c   1.000
_cell.angle_alpha   90.00
_cell.angle_beta   90.00
_cell.angle_gamma   90.00
#
_symmetry.space_group_name_H-M   'P 1'
#
loop_
_entity.id
_entity.type
_entity.pdbx_description
1 polymer ?
#
loop_
_entity_poly.entity_id
_entity_poly.type
_entity_poly.pdbx_seq_one_letter_code
_entity_poly.pdbx_strand_id
1 'polypeptide(L)'
;MTTMNDLPLAKARPASNWSAIWVLPLIALLIGGWLGWRAYNEAGIEIQVMFASGDGIQSGKTEVIFKGMPIGKVTALELDDSGERRGVRATLEMDKRVEQHLRTNTRFWLVKPSVSLAGITGLETLVSGNYITASPGDGEPTRKFTALSEPPPLADTAPGLHLTLKAERLGSLNRDSPVFYKQIQVGRVKSYALVEEQNLIEVKVFIEPEFASLVRKHTRFWNASGVSIDAGLSGVKVRTESLASIVAGGIAFATPEHRKDSPPTDPSLPFRLYEDFDSAQAGIRVSLKLHEFEGLEPGRTPVMYKGIQVGHMKTFKVDQDLSGARVELMLDPRTEDYLVEGTDFWVVKPSISLAGITGLEALVKGNYIAIRPGDAGNPPLRDFVARAKAPPLDLSAPGLHLVLFSDTRGSLEVGSPILFKQVKVGTVQSFQLSRDDKQVAFGVHIEPEHAHLVNSSTRFWNASGITLKGGLSCVEVKSESLQTLLAGGIAFEAPNPNAPKGNKRVERFSLYSSQEVALQKGVELTIRVPSGDGLSPGTAIRYKGLEVGKVERIELTDDLQAVILYARITQATQQIARVGTQFWVVKPEVSLTRAANLETLVTGQYLEVQPSSQKGAAQMNFTAAEAPPKANAREQGLRLVLSAARRGSIKRKRSINLIYK
;
A
#
# COMPACT_ATOMS: atom_id res chain seq x y z
N MET A 1 -116.08 21.91 -111.85
CA MET A 1 -115.24 23.12 -111.79
C MET A 1 -114.62 23.21 -110.40
N THR A 2 -113.29 23.44 -110.34
CA THR A 2 -112.48 24.00 -109.23
C THR A 2 -112.51 23.31 -107.85
N THR A 3 -111.51 22.51 -107.41
CA THR A 3 -110.08 22.75 -107.02
C THR A 3 -109.86 22.98 -105.51
N MET A 4 -108.83 22.27 -105.00
CA MET A 4 -108.03 22.46 -103.77
C MET A 4 -108.58 22.01 -102.41
N ASN A 5 -107.91 21.04 -101.76
CA ASN A 5 -106.85 21.41 -100.80
C ASN A 5 -105.98 20.22 -100.39
N ASP A 6 -104.68 20.43 -100.53
CA ASP A 6 -103.56 19.60 -100.09
C ASP A 6 -103.26 19.96 -98.62
N LEU A 7 -103.17 18.98 -97.72
CA LEU A 7 -102.78 19.19 -96.32
C LEU A 7 -101.61 18.25 -95.96
N PRO A 8 -100.54 18.77 -95.31
CA PRO A 8 -99.37 17.97 -94.99
C PRO A 8 -99.63 17.01 -93.84
N LEU A 9 -99.20 15.75 -94.00
CA LEU A 9 -99.18 14.72 -92.95
C LEU A 9 -98.10 15.02 -91.92
N ALA A 10 -98.50 15.17 -90.66
CA ALA A 10 -97.59 15.39 -89.53
C ALA A 10 -96.75 14.13 -89.21
N LYS A 11 -95.42 14.29 -89.13
CA LYS A 11 -94.51 13.27 -88.59
C LYS A 11 -94.48 13.34 -87.06
N ALA A 12 -95.09 12.36 -86.39
CA ALA A 12 -94.93 12.17 -84.95
C ALA A 12 -93.54 11.58 -84.66
N ARG A 13 -92.73 12.26 -83.84
CA ARG A 13 -91.53 11.68 -83.21
C ARG A 13 -91.97 10.88 -81.97
N PRO A 14 -91.45 9.67 -81.74
CA PRO A 14 -91.74 8.94 -80.51
C PRO A 14 -91.19 9.74 -79.32
N ALA A 15 -92.06 10.08 -78.38
CA ALA A 15 -91.65 10.67 -77.10
C ALA A 15 -90.90 9.60 -76.30
N SER A 16 -89.68 9.92 -75.88
CA SER A 16 -88.90 9.06 -74.98
C SER A 16 -89.63 8.96 -73.64
N ASN A 17 -90.01 7.74 -73.25
CA ASN A 17 -90.80 7.44 -72.05
C ASN A 17 -90.00 7.52 -70.73
N TRP A 18 -88.85 8.18 -70.72
CA TRP A 18 -88.14 8.51 -69.48
C TRP A 18 -88.21 10.02 -69.25
N SER A 19 -89.20 10.40 -68.44
CA SER A 19 -89.32 11.76 -67.94
C SER A 19 -88.06 12.12 -67.15
N ALA A 20 -87.39 13.22 -67.55
CA ALA A 20 -86.23 13.77 -66.85
C ALA A 20 -86.49 14.06 -65.35
N ILE A 21 -87.77 14.06 -64.93
CA ILE A 21 -88.22 14.20 -63.54
C ILE A 21 -87.71 13.04 -62.65
N TRP A 22 -87.48 11.84 -63.20
CA TRP A 22 -86.96 10.68 -62.44
C TRP A 22 -85.43 10.67 -62.26
N VAL A 23 -84.70 11.54 -62.96
CA VAL A 23 -83.25 11.66 -62.82
C VAL A 23 -82.87 12.26 -61.47
N LEU A 24 -83.66 13.24 -60.99
CA LEU A 24 -83.39 13.94 -59.73
C LEU A 24 -83.49 13.02 -58.48
N PRO A 25 -84.52 12.17 -58.31
CA PRO A 25 -84.57 11.18 -57.23
C PRO A 25 -83.42 10.16 -57.26
N LEU A 26 -83.01 9.70 -58.45
CA LEU A 26 -81.92 8.74 -58.59
C LEU A 26 -80.58 9.35 -58.16
N ILE A 27 -80.31 10.59 -58.57
CA ILE A 27 -79.12 11.34 -58.13
C ILE A 27 -79.15 11.55 -56.61
N ALA A 28 -80.30 11.93 -56.05
CA ALA A 28 -80.45 12.09 -54.60
C ALA A 28 -80.20 10.77 -53.84
N LEU A 29 -80.65 9.63 -54.38
CA LEU A 29 -80.40 8.31 -53.83
C LEU A 29 -78.93 7.90 -53.92
N LEU A 30 -78.25 8.21 -55.02
CA LEU A 30 -76.80 7.98 -55.17
C LEU A 30 -75.98 8.85 -54.21
N ILE A 31 -76.33 10.13 -54.06
CA ILE A 31 -75.68 11.03 -53.10
C ILE A 31 -75.95 10.56 -51.67
N GLY A 32 -77.19 10.18 -51.35
CA GLY A 32 -77.56 9.63 -50.05
C GLY A 32 -76.82 8.33 -49.72
N GLY A 33 -76.71 7.43 -50.69
CA GLY A 33 -75.93 6.20 -50.57
C GLY A 33 -74.44 6.46 -50.37
N TRP A 34 -73.86 7.41 -51.12
CA TRP A 34 -72.47 7.80 -50.98
C TRP A 34 -72.20 8.49 -49.63
N LEU A 35 -73.06 9.41 -49.19
CA LEU A 35 -72.97 10.05 -47.88
C LEU A 35 -73.12 9.03 -46.75
N GLY A 36 -74.03 8.07 -46.88
CA GLY A 36 -74.20 6.98 -45.92
C GLY A 36 -72.96 6.09 -45.83
N TRP A 37 -72.39 5.69 -46.98
CA TRP A 37 -71.14 4.92 -47.02
C TRP A 37 -69.95 5.70 -46.45
N ARG A 38 -69.86 6.99 -46.78
CA ARG A 38 -68.83 7.89 -46.25
C ARG A 38 -68.95 8.05 -44.74
N ALA A 39 -70.15 8.33 -44.23
CA ALA A 39 -70.41 8.43 -42.81
C ALA A 39 -70.10 7.11 -42.07
N TYR A 40 -70.43 5.96 -42.66
CA TYR A 40 -70.09 4.66 -42.09
C TYR A 40 -68.58 4.37 -42.05
N ASN A 41 -67.81 4.87 -43.02
CA ASN A 41 -66.36 4.69 -43.06
C ASN A 41 -65.57 5.72 -42.27
N GLU A 42 -66.12 6.93 -42.09
CA GLU A 42 -65.52 7.99 -41.27
C GLU A 42 -65.92 7.88 -39.78
N ALA A 43 -66.97 7.13 -39.44
CA ALA A 43 -67.36 6.87 -38.06
C ALA A 43 -66.29 6.07 -37.29
N GLY A 44 -65.90 6.58 -36.13
CA GLY A 44 -65.02 5.89 -35.19
C GLY A 44 -65.66 4.64 -34.58
N ILE A 45 -64.84 3.85 -33.88
CA ILE A 45 -65.24 2.65 -33.17
C ILE A 45 -65.30 2.96 -31.69
N GLU A 46 -66.48 2.79 -31.09
CA GLU A 46 -66.64 2.95 -29.66
C GLU A 46 -66.20 1.69 -28.90
N ILE A 47 -65.35 1.90 -27.89
CA ILE A 47 -64.94 0.91 -26.91
C ILE A 47 -65.16 1.40 -25.48
N GLN A 48 -65.28 0.47 -24.54
CA GLN A 48 -65.40 0.74 -23.11
C GLN A 48 -64.12 0.29 -22.41
N VAL A 49 -63.48 1.20 -21.67
CA VAL A 49 -62.29 0.91 -20.87
C VAL A 49 -62.58 1.24 -19.40
N MET A 50 -62.42 0.23 -18.54
CA MET A 50 -62.60 0.36 -17.10
C MET A 50 -61.32 0.84 -16.43
N PHE A 51 -61.37 2.01 -15.80
CA PHE A 51 -60.28 2.56 -14.99
C PHE A 51 -60.62 2.44 -13.50
N ALA A 52 -59.59 2.31 -12.65
CA ALA A 52 -59.76 2.32 -11.19
C ALA A 52 -60.19 3.70 -10.66
N SER A 53 -59.82 4.79 -11.34
CA SER A 53 -60.19 6.17 -11.02
C SER A 53 -60.31 6.99 -12.29
N GLY A 54 -61.23 7.97 -12.30
CA GLY A 54 -61.38 8.96 -13.37
C GLY A 54 -60.44 10.15 -13.25
N ASP A 55 -59.60 10.19 -12.21
CA ASP A 55 -58.67 11.29 -11.95
C ASP A 55 -57.72 11.50 -13.15
N GLY A 56 -57.76 12.72 -13.70
CA GLY A 56 -56.95 13.12 -14.85
C GLY A 56 -57.52 12.74 -16.21
N ILE A 57 -58.72 12.15 -16.30
CA ILE A 57 -59.42 11.81 -17.56
C ILE A 57 -60.55 12.81 -17.78
N GLN A 58 -60.61 13.41 -18.98
CA GLN A 58 -61.64 14.37 -19.36
C GLN A 58 -62.32 13.97 -20.68
N SER A 59 -63.65 13.91 -20.67
CA SER A 59 -64.46 13.72 -21.89
C SER A 59 -64.18 14.85 -22.89
N GLY A 60 -63.99 14.46 -24.16
CA GLY A 60 -63.71 15.35 -25.28
C GLY A 60 -62.27 15.87 -25.36
N LYS A 61 -61.44 15.66 -24.32
CA LYS A 61 -60.08 16.24 -24.24
C LYS A 61 -58.98 15.20 -24.10
N THR A 62 -59.21 14.12 -23.35
CA THR A 62 -58.20 13.08 -23.16
C THR A 62 -58.11 12.25 -24.44
N GLU A 63 -56.97 12.34 -25.12
CA GLU A 63 -56.69 11.57 -26.32
C GLU A 63 -56.16 10.17 -25.99
N VAL A 64 -56.32 9.27 -26.95
CA VAL A 64 -55.69 7.95 -26.94
C VAL A 64 -54.52 8.00 -27.91
N ILE A 65 -53.30 7.87 -27.41
CA ILE A 65 -52.08 8.03 -28.20
C ILE A 65 -51.33 6.71 -28.24
N PHE A 66 -50.87 6.29 -29.43
CA PHE A 66 -49.99 5.14 -29.59
C PHE A 66 -48.73 5.54 -30.35
N LYS A 67 -47.56 5.28 -29.74
CA LYS A 67 -46.24 5.66 -30.29
C LYS A 67 -46.18 7.12 -30.78
N GLY A 68 -46.81 8.03 -30.01
CA GLY A 68 -46.85 9.47 -30.32
C GLY A 68 -47.91 9.90 -31.34
N MET A 69 -48.74 8.99 -31.87
CA MET A 69 -49.82 9.33 -32.79
C MET A 69 -51.19 9.23 -32.10
N PRO A 70 -52.09 10.24 -32.22
CA PRO A 70 -53.45 10.14 -31.71
C PRO A 70 -54.24 9.12 -32.55
N ILE A 71 -54.88 8.18 -31.87
CA ILE A 71 -55.64 7.06 -32.45
C ILE A 71 -57.06 6.96 -31.89
N GLY A 72 -57.47 7.91 -31.04
CA GLY A 72 -58.80 7.97 -30.45
C GLY A 72 -58.91 9.08 -29.40
N LYS A 73 -60.08 9.21 -28.79
CA LYS A 73 -60.38 10.18 -27.73
C LYS A 73 -61.46 9.66 -26.79
N VAL A 74 -61.46 10.14 -25.56
CA VAL A 74 -62.54 9.85 -24.59
C VAL A 74 -63.78 10.66 -24.96
N THR A 75 -64.93 10.02 -25.14
CA THR A 75 -66.21 10.67 -25.45
C THR A 75 -67.12 10.77 -24.25
N ALA A 76 -67.14 9.77 -23.37
CA ALA A 76 -67.95 9.79 -22.14
C ALA A 76 -67.20 9.16 -20.96
N LEU A 77 -67.58 9.59 -19.75
CA LEU A 77 -67.04 9.09 -18.49
C LEU A 77 -68.20 8.87 -17.51
N GLU A 78 -68.38 7.64 -17.07
CA GLU A 78 -69.49 7.23 -16.20
C GLU A 78 -68.94 6.50 -14.98
N LEU A 79 -69.59 6.67 -13.82
CA LEU A 79 -69.30 5.82 -12.66
C LEU A 79 -69.90 4.43 -12.91
N ASP A 80 -69.14 3.38 -12.62
CA ASP A 80 -69.69 2.03 -12.68
C ASP A 80 -70.28 1.63 -11.33
N ASP A 81 -71.61 1.68 -11.23
CA ASP A 81 -72.37 1.36 -10.02
C ASP A 81 -72.67 -0.15 -9.86
N SER A 82 -72.14 -1.00 -10.76
CA SER A 82 -72.56 -2.41 -10.89
C SER A 82 -71.69 -3.46 -10.17
N GLY A 83 -70.70 -3.08 -9.35
CA GLY A 83 -69.83 -4.05 -8.67
C GLY A 83 -69.14 -3.60 -7.38
N GLU A 84 -68.48 -4.54 -6.67
CA GLU A 84 -67.79 -4.34 -5.38
C GLU A 84 -66.59 -3.38 -5.42
N ARG A 85 -66.11 -3.03 -6.62
CA ARG A 85 -65.04 -2.05 -6.86
C ARG A 85 -65.60 -0.89 -7.67
N ARG A 86 -65.94 0.22 -7.00
CA ARG A 86 -66.40 1.47 -7.64
C ARG A 86 -65.29 2.01 -8.55
N GLY A 87 -65.39 1.73 -9.85
CA GLY A 87 -64.47 2.20 -10.87
C GLY A 87 -65.12 3.25 -11.78
N VAL A 88 -64.38 3.67 -12.80
CA VAL A 88 -64.87 4.62 -13.80
C VAL A 88 -64.83 3.97 -15.18
N ARG A 89 -65.98 3.95 -15.84
CA ARG A 89 -66.14 3.47 -17.22
C ARG A 89 -65.91 4.63 -18.16
N ALA A 90 -64.82 4.58 -18.94
CA ALA A 90 -64.56 5.53 -20.00
C ALA A 90 -65.01 4.94 -21.34
N THR A 91 -65.85 5.67 -22.06
CA THR A 91 -66.18 5.38 -23.46
C THR A 91 -65.19 6.11 -24.35
N LEU A 92 -64.46 5.37 -25.18
CA LEU A 92 -63.45 5.89 -26.09
C LEU A 92 -63.94 5.72 -27.52
N GLU A 93 -63.88 6.77 -28.31
CA GLU A 93 -64.03 6.72 -29.77
C GLU A 93 -62.64 6.55 -30.39
N MET A 94 -62.40 5.37 -30.97
CA MET A 94 -61.14 4.99 -31.60
C MET A 94 -61.22 5.14 -33.12
N ASP A 95 -60.10 5.42 -33.77
CA ASP A 95 -60.05 5.43 -35.23
C ASP A 95 -60.39 4.05 -35.82
N LYS A 96 -61.21 4.00 -36.88
CA LYS A 96 -61.59 2.74 -37.54
C LYS A 96 -60.38 1.91 -38.00
N ARG A 97 -59.27 2.57 -38.33
CA ARG A 97 -57.99 1.95 -38.74
C ARG A 97 -57.35 1.07 -37.65
N VAL A 98 -57.66 1.31 -36.38
CA VAL A 98 -57.09 0.52 -35.27
C VAL A 98 -57.96 -0.67 -34.86
N GLU A 99 -59.11 -0.91 -35.48
CA GLU A 99 -60.04 -2.01 -35.15
C GLU A 99 -59.35 -3.37 -35.04
N GLN A 100 -58.50 -3.69 -36.01
CA GLN A 100 -57.76 -4.94 -36.08
C GLN A 100 -56.80 -5.18 -34.90
N HIS A 101 -56.45 -4.12 -34.17
CA HIS A 101 -55.58 -4.14 -32.99
C HIS A 101 -56.37 -4.12 -31.68
N LEU A 102 -57.71 -4.00 -31.70
CA LEU A 102 -58.57 -4.01 -30.52
C LEU A 102 -58.97 -5.46 -30.17
N ARG A 103 -58.01 -6.20 -29.62
CA ARG A 103 -58.14 -7.63 -29.26
C ARG A 103 -58.08 -7.85 -27.75
N THR A 104 -58.52 -9.01 -27.26
CA THR A 104 -58.60 -9.34 -25.83
C THR A 104 -57.35 -8.97 -25.01
N ASN A 105 -56.13 -9.16 -25.55
CA ASN A 105 -54.89 -8.83 -24.84
C ASN A 105 -54.36 -7.40 -25.12
N THR A 106 -55.18 -6.52 -25.67
CA THR A 106 -54.83 -5.10 -25.84
C THR A 106 -54.88 -4.41 -24.50
N ARG A 107 -53.78 -3.77 -24.12
CA ARG A 107 -53.60 -3.16 -22.80
C ARG A 107 -53.71 -1.66 -22.92
N PHE A 108 -54.49 -1.04 -22.03
CA PHE A 108 -54.64 0.42 -21.94
C PHE A 108 -54.15 0.90 -20.59
N TRP A 109 -53.51 2.06 -20.53
CA TRP A 109 -53.17 2.72 -19.25
C TRP A 109 -53.13 4.24 -19.43
N LEU A 110 -53.33 4.95 -18.33
CA LEU A 110 -53.29 6.42 -18.30
C LEU A 110 -51.86 6.89 -18.05
N VAL A 111 -51.36 7.80 -18.88
CA VAL A 111 -50.05 8.45 -18.71
C VAL A 111 -50.26 9.78 -18.00
N LYS A 112 -49.59 9.93 -16.86
CA LYS A 112 -49.60 11.12 -16.00
C LYS A 112 -48.18 11.65 -15.84
N PRO A 113 -47.97 12.95 -15.56
CA PRO A 113 -46.65 13.46 -15.25
C PRO A 113 -46.16 12.81 -13.96
N SER A 114 -44.95 12.25 -13.98
CA SER A 114 -44.36 11.62 -12.80
C SER A 114 -43.04 12.30 -12.48
N VAL A 115 -42.89 12.69 -11.22
CA VAL A 115 -41.65 13.26 -10.68
C VAL A 115 -41.00 12.18 -9.82
N SER A 116 -39.82 11.74 -10.24
CA SER A 116 -38.98 10.85 -9.46
C SER A 116 -37.64 11.52 -9.18
N LEU A 117 -36.93 11.00 -8.19
CA LEU A 117 -35.53 11.38 -7.92
C LEU A 117 -34.63 11.14 -9.15
N ALA A 118 -34.98 10.18 -10.01
CA ALA A 118 -34.24 9.82 -11.22
C ALA A 118 -34.54 10.71 -12.44
N GLY A 119 -35.52 11.61 -12.34
CA GLY A 119 -35.94 12.48 -13.44
C GLY A 119 -37.45 12.65 -13.53
N ILE A 120 -37.87 13.50 -14.45
CA ILE A 120 -39.28 13.81 -14.71
C ILE A 120 -39.69 13.11 -16.01
N THR A 121 -40.72 12.27 -15.95
CA THR A 121 -41.31 11.61 -17.13
C THR A 121 -42.72 12.13 -17.38
N GLY A 122 -43.17 12.07 -18.63
CA GLY A 122 -44.49 12.58 -19.00
C GLY A 122 -44.58 14.11 -18.96
N LEU A 123 -43.47 14.85 -19.13
CA LEU A 123 -43.46 16.31 -19.16
C LEU A 123 -44.37 16.87 -20.27
N GLU A 124 -44.54 16.13 -21.36
CA GLU A 124 -45.49 16.43 -22.43
C GLU A 124 -46.93 16.64 -21.91
N THR A 125 -47.30 15.89 -20.86
CA THR A 125 -48.64 15.99 -20.24
C THR A 125 -48.84 17.28 -19.43
N LEU A 126 -47.78 18.02 -19.10
CA LEU A 126 -47.92 19.35 -18.48
C LEU A 126 -48.49 20.38 -19.47
N VAL A 127 -48.24 20.19 -20.77
CA VAL A 127 -48.71 21.10 -21.82
C VAL A 127 -49.98 20.57 -22.48
N SER A 128 -50.02 19.27 -22.83
CA SER A 128 -51.14 18.66 -23.55
C SER A 128 -52.20 18.00 -22.66
N GLY A 129 -51.94 17.87 -21.36
CA GLY A 129 -52.78 17.10 -20.44
C GLY A 129 -52.46 15.60 -20.45
N ASN A 130 -53.04 14.86 -19.49
CA ASN A 130 -52.91 13.40 -19.44
C ASN A 130 -53.57 12.75 -20.66
N TYR A 131 -52.99 11.65 -21.13
CA TYR A 131 -53.50 10.88 -22.26
C TYR A 131 -53.54 9.39 -21.94
N ILE A 132 -54.41 8.65 -22.62
CA ILE A 132 -54.45 7.19 -22.53
C ILE A 132 -53.53 6.63 -23.61
N THR A 133 -52.73 5.62 -23.29
CA THR A 133 -51.96 4.90 -24.31
C THR A 133 -52.42 3.45 -24.39
N ALA A 134 -52.15 2.82 -25.53
CA ALA A 134 -52.47 1.44 -25.80
C ALA A 134 -51.22 0.62 -26.14
N SER A 135 -51.24 -0.67 -25.85
CA SER A 135 -50.32 -1.66 -26.42
C SER A 135 -51.17 -2.73 -27.09
N PRO A 136 -51.09 -2.88 -28.43
CA PRO A 136 -51.72 -3.99 -29.14
C PRO A 136 -51.30 -5.33 -28.54
N GLY A 137 -52.22 -6.29 -28.56
CA GLY A 137 -51.97 -7.67 -28.18
C GLY A 137 -52.79 -8.63 -29.03
N ASP A 138 -52.59 -9.93 -28.83
CA ASP A 138 -53.28 -10.98 -29.59
C ASP A 138 -54.64 -11.35 -28.97
N GLY A 139 -55.37 -12.26 -29.61
CA GLY A 139 -56.65 -12.78 -29.12
C GLY A 139 -57.85 -12.34 -29.96
N GLU A 140 -59.06 -12.60 -29.45
CA GLU A 140 -60.31 -12.32 -30.15
C GLU A 140 -60.64 -10.81 -30.19
N PRO A 141 -61.33 -10.31 -31.23
CA PRO A 141 -61.81 -8.94 -31.26
C PRO A 141 -62.72 -8.63 -30.06
N THR A 142 -62.44 -7.55 -29.33
CA THR A 142 -63.27 -7.12 -28.19
C THR A 142 -63.40 -5.60 -28.16
N ARG A 143 -64.46 -5.12 -27.51
CA ARG A 143 -64.73 -3.69 -27.28
C ARG A 143 -64.75 -3.30 -25.81
N LYS A 144 -64.50 -4.26 -24.91
CA LYS A 144 -64.47 -4.04 -23.46
C LYS A 144 -63.08 -4.36 -22.92
N PHE A 145 -62.48 -3.41 -22.23
CA PHE A 145 -61.13 -3.51 -21.70
C PHE A 145 -61.07 -3.08 -20.24
N THR A 146 -60.06 -3.57 -19.52
CA THR A 146 -59.71 -3.07 -18.19
C THR A 146 -58.34 -2.41 -18.30
N ALA A 147 -58.24 -1.16 -17.84
CA ALA A 147 -56.99 -0.43 -17.83
C ALA A 147 -56.03 -0.97 -16.77
N LEU A 148 -54.74 -0.96 -17.10
CA LEU A 148 -53.67 -1.25 -16.14
C LEU A 148 -53.42 -0.01 -15.27
N SER A 149 -53.16 -0.25 -13.99
CA SER A 149 -52.82 0.82 -13.04
C SER A 149 -51.43 1.43 -13.30
N GLU A 150 -50.53 0.65 -13.90
CA GLU A 150 -49.16 1.06 -14.22
C GLU A 150 -48.81 0.63 -15.66
N PRO A 151 -47.86 1.32 -16.32
CA PRO A 151 -47.32 0.90 -17.60
C PRO A 151 -46.82 -0.55 -17.53
N PRO A 152 -47.08 -1.38 -18.55
CA PRO A 152 -46.56 -2.74 -18.58
C PRO A 152 -45.02 -2.71 -18.57
N PRO A 153 -44.36 -3.66 -17.88
CA PRO A 153 -42.90 -3.74 -17.88
C PRO A 153 -42.37 -3.90 -19.31
N LEU A 154 -41.17 -3.38 -19.56
CA LEU A 154 -40.49 -3.54 -20.84
C LEU A 154 -40.44 -5.02 -21.22
N ALA A 155 -40.92 -5.36 -22.42
CA ALA A 155 -40.92 -6.74 -22.89
C ALA A 155 -39.50 -7.31 -22.91
N ASP A 156 -39.35 -8.59 -22.58
CA ASP A 156 -38.06 -9.30 -22.70
C ASP A 156 -37.59 -9.43 -24.16
N THR A 157 -38.51 -9.20 -25.11
CA THR A 157 -38.25 -9.21 -26.56
C THR A 157 -37.75 -7.88 -27.11
N ALA A 158 -37.61 -6.84 -26.28
CA ALA A 158 -37.05 -5.57 -26.73
C ALA A 158 -35.58 -5.78 -27.16
N PRO A 159 -35.16 -5.26 -28.33
CA PRO A 159 -33.77 -5.40 -28.78
C PRO A 159 -32.82 -4.73 -27.78
N GLY A 160 -31.78 -5.44 -27.36
CA GLY A 160 -30.78 -5.00 -26.38
C GLY A 160 -30.26 -6.15 -25.53
N LEU A 161 -29.44 -5.84 -24.53
CA LEU A 161 -28.86 -6.82 -23.62
C LEU A 161 -29.65 -6.83 -22.31
N HIS A 162 -30.27 -7.96 -21.99
CA HIS A 162 -30.99 -8.17 -20.73
C HIS A 162 -30.12 -9.02 -19.81
N LEU A 163 -29.91 -8.55 -18.57
CA LEU A 163 -29.04 -9.17 -17.58
C LEU A 163 -29.77 -9.36 -16.26
N THR A 164 -29.37 -10.39 -15.52
CA THR A 164 -29.80 -10.59 -14.13
C THR A 164 -28.65 -10.26 -13.19
N LEU A 165 -28.87 -9.36 -12.24
CA LEU A 165 -27.93 -9.07 -11.17
C LEU A 165 -28.45 -9.65 -9.85
N LYS A 166 -27.56 -10.19 -9.01
CA LYS A 166 -27.85 -10.70 -7.67
C LYS A 166 -27.27 -9.78 -6.61
N ALA A 167 -28.10 -9.39 -5.65
CA ALA A 167 -27.75 -8.50 -4.54
C ALA A 167 -28.23 -9.06 -3.20
N GLU A 168 -27.53 -8.74 -2.10
CA GLU A 168 -27.96 -9.08 -0.74
C GLU A 168 -29.09 -8.16 -0.24
N ARG A 169 -29.16 -6.93 -0.78
CA ARG A 169 -30.19 -5.94 -0.48
C ARG A 169 -30.48 -5.06 -1.70
N LEU A 170 -31.71 -4.53 -1.82
CA LEU A 170 -32.11 -3.71 -2.96
C LEU A 170 -31.44 -2.32 -2.94
N GLY A 171 -31.17 -1.79 -1.74
CA GLY A 171 -30.69 -0.42 -1.56
C GLY A 171 -31.74 0.61 -2.01
N SER A 172 -31.29 1.68 -2.67
CA SER A 172 -32.16 2.73 -3.23
C SER A 172 -32.55 2.49 -4.69
N LEU A 173 -32.38 1.26 -5.20
CA LEU A 173 -32.76 0.93 -6.57
C LEU A 173 -34.27 0.81 -6.69
N ASN A 174 -34.81 1.41 -7.75
CA ASN A 174 -36.22 1.36 -8.12
C ASN A 174 -36.36 0.89 -9.57
N ARG A 175 -37.60 0.67 -10.01
CA ARG A 175 -37.88 0.49 -11.44
C ARG A 175 -37.44 1.74 -12.20
N ASP A 176 -36.87 1.56 -13.39
CA ASP A 176 -36.31 2.61 -14.23
C ASP A 176 -35.08 3.34 -13.64
N SER A 177 -34.51 2.86 -12.52
CA SER A 177 -33.22 3.35 -12.04
C SER A 177 -32.16 3.26 -13.15
N PRO A 178 -31.40 4.33 -13.40
CA PRO A 178 -30.44 4.39 -14.50
C PRO A 178 -29.25 3.44 -14.28
N VAL A 179 -28.72 2.92 -15.38
CA VAL A 179 -27.48 2.14 -15.39
C VAL A 179 -26.41 2.94 -16.12
N PHE A 180 -25.27 3.13 -15.47
CA PHE A 180 -24.19 3.99 -15.93
C PHE A 180 -22.95 3.19 -16.32
N TYR A 181 -22.30 3.62 -17.40
CA TYR A 181 -20.93 3.28 -17.74
C TYR A 181 -20.13 4.57 -17.90
N LYS A 182 -19.06 4.74 -17.13
CA LYS A 182 -18.25 5.99 -17.13
C LYS A 182 -19.11 7.26 -17.04
N GLN A 183 -20.11 7.27 -16.15
CA GLN A 183 -21.05 8.37 -15.92
C GLN A 183 -22.04 8.65 -17.07
N ILE A 184 -22.05 7.83 -18.13
CA ILE A 184 -23.03 7.90 -19.22
C ILE A 184 -24.13 6.89 -18.95
N GLN A 185 -25.39 7.30 -19.02
CA GLN A 185 -26.52 6.37 -18.91
C GLN A 185 -26.57 5.49 -20.16
N VAL A 186 -26.51 4.18 -19.95
CA VAL A 186 -26.47 3.17 -21.01
C VAL A 186 -27.60 2.15 -20.90
N GLY A 187 -28.44 2.28 -19.88
CA GLY A 187 -29.50 1.32 -19.58
C GLY A 187 -30.35 1.71 -18.38
N ARG A 188 -31.20 0.77 -17.94
CA ARG A 188 -32.12 0.94 -16.82
C ARG A 188 -32.51 -0.37 -16.15
N VAL A 189 -32.96 -0.30 -14.90
CA VAL A 189 -33.56 -1.43 -14.17
C VAL A 189 -34.97 -1.72 -14.69
N LYS A 190 -35.22 -2.96 -15.13
CA LYS A 190 -36.54 -3.43 -15.59
C LYS A 190 -37.46 -3.82 -14.43
N SER A 191 -36.95 -4.61 -13.51
CA SER A 191 -37.69 -5.12 -12.35
C SER A 191 -36.73 -5.69 -11.31
N TYR A 192 -37.26 -5.96 -10.12
CA TYR A 192 -36.54 -6.69 -9.07
C TYR A 192 -37.52 -7.61 -8.35
N ALA A 193 -37.02 -8.74 -7.85
CA ALA A 193 -37.80 -9.72 -7.10
C ALA A 193 -36.94 -10.35 -6.00
N LEU A 194 -37.57 -10.70 -4.88
CA LEU A 194 -36.93 -11.51 -3.85
C LEU A 194 -36.98 -12.97 -4.27
N VAL A 195 -35.84 -13.66 -4.23
CA VAL A 195 -35.77 -15.10 -4.47
C VAL A 195 -35.89 -15.83 -3.14
N GLU A 196 -37.01 -16.52 -2.95
CA GLU A 196 -37.42 -17.15 -1.67
C GLU A 196 -36.38 -18.15 -1.12
N GLU A 197 -35.61 -18.82 -1.98
CA GLU A 197 -34.66 -19.86 -1.56
C GLU A 197 -33.31 -19.36 -1.03
N GLN A 198 -32.89 -18.13 -1.38
CA GLN A 198 -31.50 -17.68 -1.15
C GLN A 198 -31.37 -16.37 -0.36
N ASN A 199 -32.50 -15.77 0.06
CA ASN A 199 -32.51 -14.45 0.70
C ASN A 199 -31.77 -13.38 -0.12
N LEU A 200 -31.72 -13.58 -1.45
CA LEU A 200 -31.06 -12.71 -2.43
C LEU A 200 -32.13 -12.04 -3.28
N ILE A 201 -31.81 -10.85 -3.77
CA ILE A 201 -32.66 -10.07 -4.65
C ILE A 201 -32.11 -10.18 -6.06
N GLU A 202 -32.96 -10.58 -7.00
CA GLU A 202 -32.66 -10.55 -8.43
C GLU A 202 -33.14 -9.22 -9.01
N VAL A 203 -32.21 -8.48 -9.61
CA VAL A 203 -32.46 -7.23 -10.29
C VAL A 203 -32.28 -7.47 -11.78
N LYS A 204 -33.36 -7.37 -12.55
CA LYS A 204 -33.33 -7.47 -14.01
C LYS A 204 -32.98 -6.12 -14.60
N VAL A 205 -31.96 -6.09 -15.44
CA VAL A 205 -31.39 -4.87 -16.03
C VAL A 205 -31.45 -4.96 -17.56
N PHE A 206 -31.76 -3.83 -18.19
CA PHE A 206 -31.69 -3.65 -19.63
C PHE A 206 -30.58 -2.68 -20.00
N ILE A 207 -29.71 -3.09 -20.91
CA ILE A 207 -28.68 -2.26 -21.53
C ILE A 207 -29.05 -2.08 -23.00
N GLU A 208 -28.94 -0.84 -23.50
CA GLU A 208 -29.31 -0.53 -24.88
C GLU A 208 -28.40 -1.25 -25.89
N PRO A 209 -28.92 -1.58 -27.10
CA PRO A 209 -28.17 -2.36 -28.10
C PRO A 209 -26.77 -1.81 -28.43
N GLU A 210 -26.65 -0.49 -28.53
CA GLU A 210 -25.39 0.20 -28.84
C GLU A 210 -24.33 0.06 -27.74
N PHE A 211 -24.75 -0.18 -26.50
CA PHE A 211 -23.88 -0.34 -25.34
C PHE A 211 -23.70 -1.80 -24.89
N ALA A 212 -24.40 -2.75 -25.50
CA ALA A 212 -24.35 -4.17 -25.13
C ALA A 212 -22.91 -4.73 -25.10
N SER A 213 -22.04 -4.27 -26.01
CA SER A 213 -20.64 -4.70 -26.11
C SER A 213 -19.75 -4.24 -24.93
N LEU A 214 -20.21 -3.28 -24.12
CA LEU A 214 -19.48 -2.78 -22.96
C LEU A 214 -19.50 -3.77 -21.79
N VAL A 215 -20.50 -4.65 -21.74
CA VAL A 215 -20.62 -5.69 -20.73
C VAL A 215 -19.88 -6.94 -21.19
N ARG A 216 -18.91 -7.36 -20.38
CA ARG A 216 -18.02 -8.49 -20.61
C ARG A 216 -18.12 -9.48 -19.45
N LYS A 217 -17.58 -10.69 -19.64
CA LYS A 217 -17.61 -11.76 -18.63
C LYS A 217 -17.12 -11.31 -17.23
N HIS A 218 -16.13 -10.43 -17.17
CA HIS A 218 -15.55 -9.93 -15.90
C HIS A 218 -16.02 -8.53 -15.51
N THR A 219 -17.10 -8.03 -16.12
CA THR A 219 -17.72 -6.78 -15.70
C THR A 219 -18.24 -6.91 -14.26
N ARG A 220 -18.05 -5.85 -13.49
CA ARG A 220 -18.56 -5.75 -12.12
C ARG A 220 -19.55 -4.60 -12.04
N PHE A 221 -20.67 -4.86 -11.37
CA PHE A 221 -21.76 -3.92 -11.17
C PHE A 221 -21.77 -3.51 -9.70
N TRP A 222 -21.87 -2.21 -9.40
CA TRP A 222 -22.05 -1.72 -8.04
C TRP A 222 -23.19 -0.73 -7.97
N ASN A 223 -23.77 -0.60 -6.77
CA ASN A 223 -24.72 0.44 -6.50
C ASN A 223 -23.98 1.80 -6.51
N ALA A 224 -24.40 2.70 -7.40
CA ALA A 224 -23.84 4.05 -7.54
C ALA A 224 -24.57 5.07 -6.66
N SER A 225 -25.46 4.59 -5.78
CA SER A 225 -26.30 5.39 -4.91
C SER A 225 -25.77 5.34 -3.48
N GLY A 226 -25.57 6.50 -2.87
CA GLY A 226 -25.23 6.63 -1.46
C GLY A 226 -24.21 7.72 -1.21
N VAL A 227 -24.30 8.34 -0.04
CA VAL A 227 -23.24 9.17 0.52
C VAL A 227 -22.44 8.27 1.46
N SER A 228 -21.22 7.88 1.07
CA SER A 228 -20.27 7.30 2.04
C SER A 228 -19.60 8.45 2.79
N ILE A 229 -19.97 8.63 4.06
CA ILE A 229 -19.29 9.56 4.97
C ILE A 229 -18.31 8.75 5.80
N ASP A 230 -17.04 8.75 5.38
CA ASP A 230 -15.95 8.26 6.20
C ASP A 230 -15.59 9.34 7.24
N ALA A 231 -16.20 9.26 8.42
CA ALA A 231 -15.88 10.12 9.57
C ALA A 231 -14.83 9.42 10.46
N GLY A 232 -13.58 9.88 10.41
CA GLY A 232 -12.49 9.41 11.27
C GLY A 232 -11.95 10.51 12.17
N LEU A 233 -11.22 10.13 13.22
CA LEU A 233 -10.52 11.06 14.13
C LEU A 233 -9.47 11.94 13.42
N SER A 234 -9.06 11.58 12.19
CA SER A 234 -8.12 12.31 11.34
C SER A 234 -8.79 13.24 10.30
N GLY A 235 -10.12 13.35 10.31
CA GLY A 235 -10.90 14.25 9.43
C GLY A 235 -12.05 13.55 8.71
N VAL A 236 -12.88 14.34 8.02
CA VAL A 236 -14.00 13.86 7.20
C VAL A 236 -13.55 13.77 5.74
N LYS A 237 -13.47 12.56 5.18
CA LYS A 237 -13.20 12.39 3.75
C LYS A 237 -14.53 12.23 3.02
N VAL A 238 -15.02 13.33 2.46
CA VAL A 238 -16.23 13.28 1.61
C VAL A 238 -15.79 12.93 0.19
N ARG A 239 -16.01 11.68 -0.23
CA ARG A 239 -15.92 11.32 -1.66
C ARG A 239 -17.27 11.64 -2.31
N THR A 240 -17.39 12.86 -2.84
CA THR A 240 -18.53 13.20 -3.71
C THR A 240 -18.29 12.61 -5.10
N GLU A 241 -18.65 11.35 -5.32
CA GLU A 241 -18.88 10.89 -6.69
C GLU A 241 -20.09 11.65 -7.25
N SER A 242 -20.01 11.98 -8.55
CA SER A 242 -20.92 12.82 -9.35
C SER A 242 -22.23 13.25 -8.69
N LEU A 243 -22.45 14.57 -8.56
CA LEU A 243 -23.67 15.17 -8.00
C LEU A 243 -24.96 14.66 -8.69
N ALA A 244 -24.88 14.15 -9.92
CA ALA A 244 -26.00 13.54 -10.64
C ALA A 244 -26.38 12.14 -10.13
N SER A 245 -25.44 11.38 -9.58
CA SER A 245 -25.64 10.02 -9.02
C SER A 245 -26.20 10.04 -7.60
N ILE A 246 -25.91 11.10 -6.84
CA ILE A 246 -26.30 11.26 -5.42
C ILE A 246 -27.83 11.37 -5.26
N VAL A 247 -28.52 11.98 -6.22
CA VAL A 247 -29.96 12.29 -6.08
C VAL A 247 -30.84 11.19 -6.67
N ALA A 248 -30.49 10.63 -7.83
CA ALA A 248 -31.31 9.68 -8.59
C ALA A 248 -31.23 8.22 -8.12
N GLY A 249 -30.08 7.84 -7.56
CA GLY A 249 -29.68 6.44 -7.44
C GLY A 249 -29.50 5.73 -8.79
N GLY A 250 -28.81 4.59 -8.80
CA GLY A 250 -28.53 3.82 -10.01
C GLY A 250 -27.50 2.72 -9.83
N ILE A 251 -27.20 2.04 -10.93
CA ILE A 251 -26.19 0.98 -11.00
C ILE A 251 -25.06 1.47 -11.89
N ALA A 252 -23.80 1.36 -11.47
CA ALA A 252 -22.66 1.59 -12.34
C ALA A 252 -21.91 0.28 -12.59
N PHE A 253 -21.22 0.20 -13.73
CA PHE A 253 -20.36 -0.95 -14.01
C PHE A 253 -19.07 -0.57 -14.72
N ALA A 254 -18.07 -1.43 -14.52
CA ALA A 254 -16.81 -1.39 -15.24
C ALA A 254 -16.20 -2.78 -15.37
N THR A 255 -15.38 -2.94 -16.41
CA THR A 255 -14.50 -4.10 -16.55
C THR A 255 -13.12 -3.70 -16.02
N PRO A 256 -12.52 -4.43 -15.06
CA PRO A 256 -11.23 -4.06 -14.48
C PRO A 256 -10.12 -3.87 -15.52
N GLU A 257 -9.31 -2.81 -15.37
CA GLU A 257 -8.32 -2.41 -16.39
C GLU A 257 -7.22 -3.44 -16.66
N HIS A 258 -6.95 -4.33 -15.71
CA HIS A 258 -5.99 -5.42 -15.86
C HIS A 258 -6.55 -6.62 -16.65
N ARG A 259 -7.82 -6.58 -17.10
CA ARG A 259 -8.49 -7.63 -17.88
C ARG A 259 -9.10 -7.08 -19.18
N LYS A 260 -8.29 -6.40 -20.00
CA LYS A 260 -8.72 -5.83 -21.30
C LYS A 260 -9.11 -6.90 -22.33
N ASP A 261 -8.67 -8.13 -22.13
CA ASP A 261 -8.93 -9.33 -22.92
C ASP A 261 -10.20 -10.11 -22.49
N SER A 262 -11.01 -9.56 -21.59
CA SER A 262 -12.22 -10.24 -21.12
C SER A 262 -13.18 -10.57 -22.29
N PRO A 263 -13.64 -11.82 -22.44
CA PRO A 263 -14.54 -12.21 -23.52
C PRO A 263 -15.93 -11.57 -23.36
N PRO A 264 -16.75 -11.54 -24.44
CA PRO A 264 -18.16 -11.16 -24.37
C PRO A 264 -18.89 -11.95 -23.27
N THR A 265 -19.84 -11.31 -22.60
CA THR A 265 -20.64 -12.01 -21.58
C THR A 265 -21.68 -12.92 -22.23
N ASP A 266 -22.02 -13.99 -21.53
CA ASP A 266 -23.26 -14.73 -21.76
C ASP A 266 -24.40 -14.01 -20.99
N PRO A 267 -25.46 -13.54 -21.66
CA PRO A 267 -26.58 -12.85 -21.00
C PRO A 267 -27.36 -13.71 -19.99
N SER A 268 -27.26 -15.04 -20.09
CA SER A 268 -27.96 -15.97 -19.20
C SER A 268 -27.31 -16.11 -17.81
N LEU A 269 -26.04 -15.70 -17.68
CA LEU A 269 -25.30 -15.83 -16.44
C LEU A 269 -25.56 -14.62 -15.52
N PRO A 270 -25.91 -14.83 -14.24
CA PRO A 270 -26.14 -13.75 -13.32
C PRO A 270 -24.82 -13.07 -12.91
N PHE A 271 -24.84 -11.74 -12.82
CA PHE A 271 -23.75 -10.95 -12.24
C PHE A 271 -24.02 -10.63 -10.77
N ARG A 272 -22.97 -10.34 -9.99
CA ARG A 272 -23.13 -9.79 -8.64
C ARG A 272 -23.25 -8.27 -8.69
N LEU A 273 -24.21 -7.73 -7.95
CA LEU A 273 -24.29 -6.31 -7.63
C LEU A 273 -23.62 -6.05 -6.28
N TYR A 274 -22.51 -5.32 -6.29
CA TYR A 274 -21.78 -4.90 -5.09
C TYR A 274 -22.41 -3.67 -4.43
N GLU A 275 -22.16 -3.49 -3.13
CA GLU A 275 -22.74 -2.37 -2.36
C GLU A 275 -22.20 -1.00 -2.79
N ASP A 276 -20.93 -0.94 -3.18
CA ASP A 276 -20.24 0.29 -3.59
C ASP A 276 -19.06 -0.03 -4.54
N PHE A 277 -18.42 1.03 -5.04
CA PHE A 277 -17.27 0.92 -5.95
C PHE A 277 -16.08 0.18 -5.31
N ASP A 278 -15.78 0.44 -4.04
CA ASP A 278 -14.61 -0.13 -3.35
C ASP A 278 -14.77 -1.65 -3.15
N SER A 279 -15.98 -2.10 -2.81
CA SER A 279 -16.36 -3.51 -2.69
C SER A 279 -16.34 -4.23 -4.04
N ALA A 280 -16.61 -3.50 -5.12
CA ALA A 280 -16.52 -4.00 -6.48
C ALA A 280 -15.09 -4.09 -7.00
N GLN A 281 -14.09 -3.46 -6.37
CA GLN A 281 -12.71 -3.61 -6.84
C GLN A 281 -12.22 -5.06 -6.72
N ALA A 282 -11.55 -5.52 -7.76
CA ALA A 282 -10.87 -6.80 -7.75
C ALA A 282 -9.52 -6.61 -7.07
N GLY A 283 -9.39 -7.09 -5.83
CA GLY A 283 -8.11 -7.23 -5.16
C GLY A 283 -7.76 -8.70 -4.92
N ILE A 284 -6.48 -8.98 -4.75
CA ILE A 284 -5.98 -10.28 -4.32
C ILE A 284 -6.24 -10.39 -2.82
N ARG A 285 -6.99 -11.42 -2.42
CA ARG A 285 -7.25 -11.70 -1.01
C ARG A 285 -6.05 -12.42 -0.42
N VAL A 286 -5.54 -11.88 0.68
CA VAL A 286 -4.43 -12.45 1.44
C VAL A 286 -4.86 -12.59 2.90
N SER A 287 -4.71 -13.77 3.46
CA SER A 287 -4.94 -14.06 4.88
C SER A 287 -3.62 -13.87 5.62
N LEU A 288 -3.64 -13.06 6.68
CA LEU A 288 -2.45 -12.72 7.46
C LEU A 288 -2.71 -12.98 8.94
N LYS A 289 -1.84 -13.78 9.57
CA LYS A 289 -1.82 -13.95 11.03
C LYS A 289 -0.91 -12.90 11.66
N LEU A 290 -1.43 -12.15 12.62
CA LEU A 290 -0.74 -11.09 13.36
C LEU A 290 -0.53 -11.50 14.82
N HIS A 291 0.63 -11.17 15.38
CA HIS A 291 0.89 -11.26 16.82
C HIS A 291 0.67 -9.91 17.52
N GLU A 292 0.98 -8.81 16.83
CA GLU A 292 0.68 -7.46 17.27
C GLU A 292 -0.37 -6.84 16.36
N PHE A 293 -1.49 -6.40 16.93
CA PHE A 293 -2.64 -5.92 16.16
C PHE A 293 -3.29 -4.66 16.74
N GLU A 294 -2.65 -4.04 17.73
CA GLU A 294 -3.12 -2.81 18.35
C GLU A 294 -3.19 -1.65 17.35
N GLY A 295 -4.29 -0.91 17.35
CA GLY A 295 -4.52 0.24 16.47
C GLY A 295 -4.76 -0.09 15.00
N LEU A 296 -5.09 -1.36 14.68
CA LEU A 296 -5.51 -1.75 13.33
C LEU A 296 -7.04 -1.76 13.22
N GLU A 297 -7.57 -1.23 12.12
CA GLU A 297 -9.01 -1.06 11.88
C GLU A 297 -9.40 -1.57 10.47
N PRO A 298 -10.41 -2.46 10.36
CA PRO A 298 -10.95 -2.89 9.07
C PRO A 298 -11.38 -1.70 8.20
N GLY A 299 -11.11 -1.78 6.89
CA GLY A 299 -11.37 -0.73 5.91
C GLY A 299 -10.40 0.46 5.97
N ARG A 300 -9.66 0.64 7.07
CA ARG A 300 -8.84 1.84 7.30
C ARG A 300 -7.35 1.56 7.32
N THR A 301 -6.90 0.44 7.89
CA THR A 301 -5.47 0.09 7.92
C THR A 301 -4.97 -0.16 6.50
N PRO A 302 -4.05 0.68 5.98
CA PRO A 302 -3.50 0.47 4.65
C PRO A 302 -2.40 -0.59 4.68
N VAL A 303 -2.20 -1.27 3.56
CA VAL A 303 -1.02 -2.09 3.29
C VAL A 303 -0.06 -1.28 2.43
N MET A 304 1.17 -1.10 2.90
CA MET A 304 2.12 -0.14 2.36
C MET A 304 3.41 -0.81 1.90
N TYR A 305 3.90 -0.43 0.71
CA TYR A 305 5.21 -0.78 0.21
C TYR A 305 5.97 0.50 -0.14
N LYS A 306 7.10 0.76 0.55
CA LYS A 306 7.96 1.94 0.30
C LYS A 306 7.18 3.27 0.25
N GLY A 307 6.21 3.45 1.17
CA GLY A 307 5.37 4.65 1.26
C GLY A 307 4.18 4.68 0.28
N ILE A 308 4.05 3.69 -0.60
CA ILE A 308 2.93 3.56 -1.54
C ILE A 308 1.89 2.59 -0.98
N GLN A 309 0.61 2.98 -0.99
CA GLN A 309 -0.47 2.08 -0.61
C GLN A 309 -0.72 1.05 -1.73
N VAL A 310 -0.60 -0.22 -1.38
CA VAL A 310 -0.80 -1.36 -2.29
C VAL A 310 -1.98 -2.25 -1.88
N GLY A 311 -2.70 -1.88 -0.82
CA GLY A 311 -3.90 -2.57 -0.38
C GLY A 311 -4.47 -2.00 0.91
N HIS A 312 -5.42 -2.71 1.50
CA HIS A 312 -6.00 -2.37 2.80
C HIS A 312 -6.48 -3.63 3.51
N MET A 313 -6.66 -3.53 4.84
CA MET A 313 -7.24 -4.58 5.66
C MET A 313 -8.76 -4.58 5.50
N LYS A 314 -9.38 -5.73 5.21
CA LYS A 314 -10.82 -5.88 5.02
C LYS A 314 -11.53 -6.43 6.24
N THR A 315 -10.95 -7.44 6.88
CA THR A 315 -11.57 -8.11 8.04
C THR A 315 -10.58 -8.24 9.18
N PHE A 316 -11.11 -8.40 10.38
CA PHE A 316 -10.33 -8.53 11.60
C PHE A 316 -11.00 -9.50 12.57
N LYS A 317 -10.34 -10.61 12.87
CA LYS A 317 -10.81 -11.62 13.82
C LYS A 317 -9.70 -11.93 14.82
N VAL A 318 -9.94 -11.65 16.09
CA VAL A 318 -9.00 -11.98 17.18
C VAL A 318 -9.18 -13.45 17.54
N ASP A 319 -8.06 -14.15 17.78
CA ASP A 319 -8.08 -15.52 18.28
C ASP A 319 -8.69 -15.55 19.70
N GLN A 320 -9.35 -16.64 20.09
CA GLN A 320 -10.08 -16.72 21.37
C GLN A 320 -9.19 -16.53 22.61
N ASP A 321 -7.91 -16.88 22.49
CA ASP A 321 -6.89 -16.76 23.53
C ASP A 321 -6.22 -15.37 23.56
N LEU A 322 -6.62 -14.46 22.67
CA LEU A 322 -6.06 -13.12 22.50
C LEU A 322 -4.55 -13.10 22.14
N SER A 323 -3.97 -14.25 21.75
CA SER A 323 -2.53 -14.36 21.44
C SER A 323 -2.18 -13.89 20.02
N GLY A 324 -3.20 -13.68 19.19
CA GLY A 324 -3.05 -13.20 17.83
C GLY A 324 -4.38 -12.81 17.20
N ALA A 325 -4.29 -12.32 15.97
CA ALA A 325 -5.45 -12.02 15.14
C ALA A 325 -5.22 -12.54 13.72
N ARG A 326 -6.30 -13.01 13.07
CA ARG A 326 -6.31 -13.30 11.65
C ARG A 326 -7.07 -12.20 10.92
N VAL A 327 -6.38 -11.58 9.95
CA VAL A 327 -6.93 -10.49 9.14
C VAL A 327 -6.91 -10.87 7.67
N GLU A 328 -7.91 -10.41 6.92
CA GLU A 328 -7.89 -10.50 5.46
C GLU A 328 -7.46 -9.16 4.87
N LEU A 329 -6.46 -9.19 4.01
CA LEU A 329 -5.99 -8.06 3.22
C LEU A 329 -6.55 -8.14 1.81
N MET A 330 -6.89 -6.99 1.26
CA MET A 330 -7.26 -6.81 -0.13
C MET A 330 -6.16 -6.02 -0.82
N LEU A 331 -5.34 -6.70 -1.62
CA LEU A 331 -4.17 -6.13 -2.28
C LEU A 331 -4.44 -5.83 -3.76
N ASP A 332 -3.72 -4.86 -4.31
CA ASP A 332 -3.77 -4.52 -5.73
C ASP A 332 -3.35 -5.73 -6.59
N PRO A 333 -4.06 -6.07 -7.68
CA PRO A 333 -3.69 -7.17 -8.58
C PRO A 333 -2.24 -7.14 -9.07
N ARG A 334 -1.63 -5.96 -9.19
CA ARG A 334 -0.21 -5.81 -9.59
C ARG A 334 0.77 -6.41 -8.58
N THR A 335 0.31 -6.73 -7.37
CA THR A 335 1.13 -7.39 -6.34
C THR A 335 1.16 -8.90 -6.47
N GLU A 336 0.29 -9.50 -7.29
CA GLU A 336 0.08 -10.95 -7.40
C GLU A 336 1.38 -11.74 -7.57
N ASP A 337 2.23 -11.33 -8.52
CA ASP A 337 3.49 -12.01 -8.86
C ASP A 337 4.54 -11.97 -7.74
N TYR A 338 4.36 -11.08 -6.76
CA TYR A 338 5.27 -10.91 -5.64
C TYR A 338 4.71 -11.43 -4.31
N LEU A 339 3.48 -11.94 -4.30
CA LEU A 339 2.85 -12.59 -3.16
C LEU A 339 3.19 -14.08 -3.18
N VAL A 340 4.44 -14.36 -2.86
CA VAL A 340 5.10 -15.67 -2.99
C VAL A 340 5.83 -16.03 -1.70
N GLU A 341 6.40 -17.24 -1.63
CA GLU A 341 7.34 -17.60 -0.58
C GLU A 341 8.50 -16.59 -0.49
N GLY A 342 8.78 -16.09 0.72
CA GLY A 342 9.74 -15.01 0.98
C GLY A 342 9.13 -13.61 1.10
N THR A 343 7.83 -13.45 0.83
CA THR A 343 7.11 -12.21 1.12
C THR A 343 6.94 -12.05 2.63
N ASP A 344 7.29 -10.89 3.16
CA ASP A 344 7.14 -10.58 4.58
C ASP A 344 6.15 -9.45 4.82
N PHE A 345 5.36 -9.57 5.88
CA PHE A 345 4.48 -8.52 6.37
C PHE A 345 4.85 -8.17 7.81
N TRP A 346 4.70 -6.92 8.22
CA TRP A 346 4.84 -6.51 9.63
C TRP A 346 4.02 -5.25 9.90
N VAL A 347 3.66 -5.02 11.15
CA VAL A 347 2.97 -3.81 11.56
C VAL A 347 3.99 -2.70 11.82
N VAL A 348 3.71 -1.51 11.31
CA VAL A 348 4.48 -0.30 11.61
C VAL A 348 3.68 0.60 12.53
N LYS A 349 4.29 0.92 13.68
CA LYS A 349 3.78 1.84 14.69
C LYS A 349 4.64 3.11 14.69
N PRO A 350 4.07 4.30 14.93
CA PRO A 350 4.87 5.51 15.07
C PRO A 350 5.77 5.38 16.31
N SER A 351 7.05 5.74 16.18
CA SER A 351 7.97 5.79 17.32
C SER A 351 8.68 7.15 17.37
N ILE A 352 8.80 7.67 18.58
CA ILE A 352 9.52 8.91 18.88
C ILE A 352 10.76 8.51 19.66
N SER A 353 11.94 8.81 19.14
CA SER A 353 13.19 8.62 19.85
C SER A 353 14.10 9.85 19.74
N LEU A 354 15.20 9.84 20.49
CA LEU A 354 16.19 10.92 20.47
C LEU A 354 16.90 11.03 19.10
N ALA A 355 16.93 9.94 18.32
CA ALA A 355 17.49 9.91 16.97
C ALA A 355 16.53 10.49 15.91
N GLY A 356 15.26 10.71 16.26
CA GLY A 356 14.23 11.24 15.38
C GLY A 356 12.89 10.50 15.51
N ILE A 357 11.95 10.88 14.66
CA ILE A 357 10.63 10.26 14.59
C ILE A 357 10.64 9.27 13.42
N THR A 358 10.45 7.99 13.68
CA THR A 358 10.26 6.98 12.62
C THR A 358 8.78 6.67 12.46
N GLY A 359 8.36 6.36 11.23
CA GLY A 359 6.94 6.16 10.94
C GLY A 359 6.12 7.46 11.09
N LEU A 360 6.70 8.63 10.73
CA LEU A 360 5.98 9.91 10.65
C LEU A 360 4.66 9.81 9.88
N GLU A 361 4.60 8.97 8.85
CA GLU A 361 3.37 8.67 8.11
C GLU A 361 2.27 8.10 9.01
N ALA A 362 2.62 7.29 10.01
CA ALA A 362 1.69 6.69 10.95
C ALA A 362 1.16 7.68 11.99
N LEU A 363 1.83 8.83 12.23
CA LEU A 363 1.29 9.88 13.09
C LEU A 363 0.04 10.54 12.49
N VAL A 364 -0.04 10.60 11.16
CA VAL A 364 -1.21 11.17 10.45
C VAL A 364 -2.20 10.09 10.04
N LYS A 365 -1.70 8.92 9.58
CA LYS A 365 -2.52 7.85 9.00
C LYS A 365 -2.90 6.74 9.98
N GLY A 366 -2.32 6.69 11.18
CA GLY A 366 -2.43 5.58 12.11
C GLY A 366 -1.51 4.41 11.78
N ASN A 367 -1.59 3.34 12.57
CA ASN A 367 -0.79 2.12 12.35
C ASN A 367 -1.12 1.49 11.00
N TYR A 368 -0.10 0.97 10.31
CA TYR A 368 -0.27 0.35 9.00
C TYR A 368 0.50 -0.97 8.90
N ILE A 369 0.14 -1.78 7.90
CA ILE A 369 0.84 -3.03 7.60
C ILE A 369 1.84 -2.75 6.48
N ALA A 370 3.12 -2.98 6.71
CA ALA A 370 4.12 -2.93 5.67
C ALA A 370 4.28 -4.30 5.01
N ILE A 371 4.58 -4.31 3.71
CA ILE A 371 4.91 -5.51 2.94
C ILE A 371 6.32 -5.37 2.36
N ARG A 372 7.10 -6.46 2.40
CA ARG A 372 8.29 -6.67 1.57
C ARG A 372 7.96 -7.76 0.54
N PRO A 373 7.90 -7.43 -0.75
CA PRO A 373 7.59 -8.39 -1.80
C PRO A 373 8.66 -9.49 -1.87
N GLY A 374 8.26 -10.73 -2.18
CA GLY A 374 9.19 -11.82 -2.45
C GLY A 374 9.80 -11.76 -3.86
N ASP A 375 10.78 -12.60 -4.13
CA ASP A 375 11.39 -12.71 -5.46
C ASP A 375 10.42 -13.38 -6.44
N ALA A 376 10.11 -12.69 -7.54
CA ALA A 376 9.18 -13.18 -8.56
C ALA A 376 9.65 -14.53 -9.13
N GLY A 377 8.73 -15.50 -9.22
CA GLY A 377 9.00 -16.87 -9.66
C GLY A 377 9.04 -17.91 -8.54
N ASN A 378 9.09 -17.48 -7.27
CA ASN A 378 8.86 -18.37 -6.13
C ASN A 378 7.39 -18.85 -6.09
N PRO A 379 7.08 -19.95 -5.37
CA PRO A 379 5.72 -20.47 -5.26
C PRO A 379 4.74 -19.42 -4.70
N PRO A 380 3.54 -19.25 -5.31
CA PRO A 380 2.56 -18.29 -4.85
C PRO A 380 2.00 -18.67 -3.48
N LEU A 381 1.83 -17.67 -2.61
CA LEU A 381 1.27 -17.85 -1.27
C LEU A 381 0.14 -16.83 -1.02
N ARG A 382 -0.86 -17.25 -0.25
CA ARG A 382 -2.03 -16.41 0.12
C ARG A 382 -2.29 -16.39 1.62
N ASP A 383 -1.59 -17.22 2.39
CA ASP A 383 -1.63 -17.27 3.84
C ASP A 383 -0.24 -16.93 4.39
N PHE A 384 -0.13 -15.86 5.15
CA PHE A 384 1.14 -15.38 5.70
C PHE A 384 1.06 -15.25 7.23
N VAL A 385 2.23 -15.25 7.86
CA VAL A 385 2.40 -14.87 9.26
C VAL A 385 3.22 -13.59 9.30
N ALA A 386 2.67 -12.55 9.92
CA ALA A 386 3.37 -11.28 10.07
C ALA A 386 4.56 -11.44 11.03
N ARG A 387 5.66 -10.81 10.67
CA ARG A 387 6.81 -10.68 11.54
C ARG A 387 6.51 -9.73 12.70
N ALA A 388 7.09 -10.04 13.86
CA ALA A 388 7.06 -9.16 15.02
C ALA A 388 7.81 -7.83 14.78
N LYS A 389 8.83 -7.84 13.91
CA LYS A 389 9.64 -6.66 13.58
C LYS A 389 9.94 -6.61 12.09
N ALA A 390 10.25 -5.41 11.61
CA ALA A 390 10.71 -5.20 10.25
C ALA A 390 11.91 -6.12 9.93
N PRO A 391 11.99 -6.68 8.72
CA PRO A 391 13.14 -7.46 8.31
C PRO A 391 14.46 -6.68 8.46
N PRO A 392 15.53 -7.31 8.97
CA PRO A 392 16.70 -6.59 9.45
C PRO A 392 17.55 -5.93 8.35
N LEU A 393 17.44 -6.33 7.09
CA LEU A 393 18.20 -5.73 5.98
C LEU A 393 17.44 -5.94 4.67
N ASP A 394 17.34 -4.88 3.85
CA ASP A 394 16.86 -4.97 2.48
C ASP A 394 18.05 -4.95 1.51
N LEU A 395 18.62 -6.13 1.25
CA LEU A 395 19.76 -6.29 0.34
C LEU A 395 19.44 -5.94 -1.12
N SER A 396 18.15 -5.77 -1.48
CA SER A 396 17.73 -5.35 -2.81
C SER A 396 17.81 -3.84 -2.99
N ALA A 397 17.83 -3.08 -1.90
CA ALA A 397 17.94 -1.63 -1.95
C ALA A 397 19.32 -1.24 -2.51
N PRO A 398 19.39 -0.30 -3.48
CA PRO A 398 20.66 0.22 -3.98
C PRO A 398 21.52 0.77 -2.84
N GLY A 399 22.83 0.51 -2.89
CA GLY A 399 23.80 1.02 -1.91
C GLY A 399 24.68 -0.08 -1.36
N LEU A 400 25.46 0.26 -0.32
CA LEU A 400 26.35 -0.67 0.35
C LEU A 400 25.73 -1.12 1.68
N HIS A 401 25.56 -2.43 1.82
CA HIS A 401 25.00 -3.07 3.02
C HIS A 401 26.12 -3.74 3.81
N LEU A 402 26.24 -3.39 5.09
CA LEU A 402 27.31 -3.80 5.99
C LEU A 402 26.74 -4.38 7.28
N VAL A 403 27.53 -5.22 7.95
CA VAL A 403 27.25 -5.64 9.33
C VAL A 403 28.39 -5.20 10.23
N LEU A 404 28.06 -4.46 11.28
CA LEU A 404 29.01 -4.01 12.29
C LEU A 404 28.81 -4.77 13.60
N PHE A 405 29.88 -5.27 14.21
CA PHE A 405 29.82 -6.02 15.46
C PHE A 405 30.37 -5.19 16.63
N SER A 406 29.64 -5.12 17.73
CA SER A 406 30.07 -4.47 18.97
C SER A 406 29.71 -5.32 20.17
N ASP A 407 30.46 -5.21 21.27
CA ASP A 407 30.17 -5.98 22.50
C ASP A 407 28.92 -5.47 23.24
N THR A 408 28.51 -4.22 22.96
CA THR A 408 27.29 -3.63 23.55
C THR A 408 26.47 -2.88 22.51
N ARG A 409 25.18 -2.67 22.78
CA ARG A 409 24.34 -1.83 21.91
C ARG A 409 24.70 -0.34 22.01
N GLY A 410 25.12 0.11 23.19
CA GLY A 410 25.24 1.53 23.50
C GLY A 410 23.93 2.30 23.30
N SER A 411 24.03 3.54 22.85
CA SER A 411 22.91 4.44 22.50
C SER A 411 22.45 4.33 21.05
N LEU A 412 22.88 3.29 20.32
CA LEU A 412 22.55 3.14 18.90
C LEU A 412 21.16 2.53 18.72
N GLU A 413 20.40 3.12 17.81
CA GLU A 413 19.03 2.73 17.47
C GLU A 413 18.88 2.56 15.95
N VAL A 414 17.77 1.95 15.52
CA VAL A 414 17.40 1.96 14.11
C VAL A 414 17.14 3.41 13.70
N GLY A 415 17.77 3.86 12.62
CA GLY A 415 17.77 5.24 12.17
C GLY A 415 18.97 6.07 12.61
N SER A 416 19.80 5.58 13.56
CA SER A 416 21.05 6.27 13.94
C SER A 416 21.91 6.55 12.70
N PRO A 417 22.48 7.76 12.57
CA PRO A 417 23.22 8.16 11.38
C PRO A 417 24.58 7.46 11.29
N ILE A 418 24.98 7.16 10.06
CA ILE A 418 26.35 6.78 9.72
C ILE A 418 27.05 8.02 9.19
N LEU A 419 28.18 8.37 9.81
CA LEU A 419 28.89 9.63 9.58
C LEU A 419 30.27 9.37 8.97
N PHE A 420 30.57 10.08 7.88
CA PHE A 420 31.92 10.20 7.35
C PHE A 420 32.34 11.66 7.46
N LYS A 421 33.41 11.96 8.21
CA LYS A 421 33.85 13.34 8.48
C LYS A 421 32.69 14.26 8.91
N GLN A 422 31.84 13.75 9.82
CA GLN A 422 30.64 14.42 10.34
C GLN A 422 29.49 14.65 9.33
N VAL A 423 29.62 14.17 8.09
CA VAL A 423 28.54 14.18 7.09
C VAL A 423 27.76 12.87 7.18
N LYS A 424 26.43 12.94 7.23
CA LYS A 424 25.56 11.76 7.17
C LYS A 424 25.63 11.14 5.77
N VAL A 425 26.00 9.87 5.72
CA VAL A 425 26.17 9.09 4.48
C VAL A 425 25.37 7.78 4.47
N GLY A 426 24.65 7.50 5.55
CA GLY A 426 23.91 6.26 5.72
C GLY A 426 23.14 6.20 7.05
N THR A 427 22.54 5.05 7.32
CA THR A 427 21.76 4.79 8.54
C THR A 427 21.91 3.36 9.04
N VAL A 428 21.72 3.17 10.36
CA VAL A 428 21.51 1.86 10.97
C VAL A 428 20.10 1.37 10.62
N GLN A 429 19.98 0.22 9.96
CA GLN A 429 18.71 -0.38 9.55
C GLN A 429 18.17 -1.38 10.56
N SER A 430 19.06 -2.07 11.28
CA SER A 430 18.68 -3.06 12.29
C SER A 430 19.78 -3.29 13.32
N PHE A 431 19.42 -3.92 14.43
CA PHE A 431 20.35 -4.55 15.34
C PHE A 431 19.75 -5.84 15.88
N GLN A 432 20.60 -6.83 16.11
CA GLN A 432 20.22 -8.10 16.72
C GLN A 432 21.42 -8.67 17.48
N LEU A 433 21.17 -9.56 18.43
CA LEU A 433 22.24 -10.30 19.08
C LEU A 433 22.87 -11.27 18.06
N SER A 434 24.18 -11.45 18.13
CA SER A 434 24.93 -12.41 17.31
C SER A 434 24.50 -13.85 17.66
N ARG A 435 24.76 -14.81 16.76
CA ARG A 435 24.32 -16.21 16.95
C ARG A 435 24.88 -16.90 18.20
N ASP A 436 25.99 -16.39 18.71
CA ASP A 436 26.68 -16.87 19.91
C ASP A 436 26.32 -16.03 21.15
N ASP A 437 25.37 -15.10 21.03
CA ASP A 437 24.87 -14.25 22.09
C ASP A 437 25.89 -13.32 22.77
N LYS A 438 27.08 -13.15 22.16
CA LYS A 438 28.21 -12.38 22.73
C LYS A 438 28.31 -10.94 22.25
N GLN A 439 27.81 -10.66 21.05
CA GLN A 439 27.96 -9.36 20.41
C GLN A 439 26.63 -8.88 19.84
N VAL A 440 26.50 -7.58 19.67
CA VAL A 440 25.40 -6.96 18.93
C VAL A 440 25.85 -6.75 17.48
N ALA A 441 25.09 -7.33 16.55
CA ALA A 441 25.28 -7.15 15.12
C ALA A 441 24.33 -6.06 14.61
N PHE A 442 24.89 -4.98 14.09
CA PHE A 442 24.17 -3.85 13.49
C PHE A 442 24.15 -3.99 11.98
N GLY A 443 22.95 -4.03 11.41
CA GLY A 443 22.74 -3.92 9.97
C GLY A 443 22.81 -2.45 9.56
N VAL A 444 23.73 -2.12 8.66
CA VAL A 444 24.00 -0.74 8.25
C VAL A 444 23.88 -0.61 6.74
N HIS A 445 23.28 0.49 6.30
CA HIS A 445 23.20 0.87 4.89
C HIS A 445 23.86 2.21 4.65
N ILE A 446 24.71 2.24 3.63
CA ILE A 446 25.39 3.43 3.12
C ILE A 446 24.82 3.71 1.72
N GLU A 447 24.51 4.97 1.47
CA GLU A 447 23.91 5.43 0.23
C GLU A 447 24.81 5.10 -0.98
N PRO A 448 24.23 4.82 -2.17
CA PRO A 448 24.99 4.42 -3.36
C PRO A 448 26.13 5.38 -3.72
N GLU A 449 25.88 6.68 -3.62
CA GLU A 449 26.87 7.72 -3.92
C GLU A 449 28.06 7.70 -2.94
N HIS A 450 27.85 7.24 -1.70
CA HIS A 450 28.84 7.21 -0.63
C HIS A 450 29.49 5.82 -0.44
N ALA A 451 29.00 4.79 -1.14
CA ALA A 451 29.52 3.42 -1.04
C ALA A 451 31.03 3.32 -1.31
N HIS A 452 31.59 4.23 -2.13
CA HIS A 452 33.01 4.26 -2.46
C HIS A 452 33.93 4.65 -1.29
N LEU A 453 33.39 5.24 -0.22
CA LEU A 453 34.14 5.69 0.96
C LEU A 453 34.56 4.52 1.86
N VAL A 454 33.97 3.34 1.68
CA VAL A 454 34.27 2.14 2.49
C VAL A 454 35.16 1.18 1.72
N ASN A 455 36.27 0.80 2.34
CA ASN A 455 37.20 -0.22 1.87
C ASN A 455 37.67 -1.14 3.03
N SER A 456 38.57 -2.10 2.73
CA SER A 456 39.08 -3.05 3.74
C SER A 456 39.85 -2.41 4.90
N SER A 457 40.36 -1.18 4.75
CA SER A 457 41.03 -0.45 5.83
C SER A 457 40.05 0.28 6.77
N THR A 458 38.77 0.36 6.40
CA THR A 458 37.77 1.14 7.15
C THR A 458 37.68 0.72 8.62
N ARG A 459 37.53 1.70 9.50
CA ARG A 459 37.32 1.53 10.93
C ARG A 459 36.08 2.31 11.34
N PHE A 460 35.17 1.65 12.04
CA PHE A 460 33.91 2.23 12.52
C PHE A 460 33.96 2.37 14.04
N TRP A 461 33.50 3.49 14.57
CA TRP A 461 33.37 3.68 16.02
C TRP A 461 32.05 4.32 16.39
N ASN A 462 31.63 4.06 17.62
CA ASN A 462 30.52 4.78 18.22
C ASN A 462 30.91 6.25 18.42
N ALA A 463 30.20 7.16 17.75
CA ALA A 463 30.37 8.60 17.88
C ALA A 463 29.45 9.21 18.95
N SER A 464 28.74 8.36 19.70
CA SER A 464 27.83 8.76 20.77
C SER A 464 28.58 8.77 22.11
N GLY A 465 28.46 9.86 22.85
CA GLY A 465 28.90 9.97 24.24
C GLY A 465 29.77 11.18 24.53
N ILE A 466 29.86 11.54 25.81
CA ILE A 466 30.72 12.61 26.31
C ILE A 466 32.05 11.98 26.76
N THR A 467 33.17 12.32 26.11
CA THR A 467 34.50 11.91 26.59
C THR A 467 35.04 12.99 27.53
N LEU A 468 34.95 12.77 28.85
CA LEU A 468 35.59 13.64 29.84
C LEU A 468 37.00 13.09 30.15
N LYS A 469 38.05 13.84 29.77
CA LYS A 469 39.43 13.56 30.20
C LYS A 469 39.77 14.48 31.36
N GLY A 470 39.90 13.92 32.56
CA GLY A 470 40.26 14.65 33.78
C GLY A 470 41.63 14.25 34.30
N GLY A 471 42.54 15.22 34.43
CA GLY A 471 43.74 15.12 35.25
C GLY A 471 43.69 16.12 36.41
N LEU A 472 44.53 15.96 37.45
CA LEU A 472 44.56 16.80 38.66
C LEU A 472 44.78 18.31 38.40
N SER A 473 45.07 18.71 37.16
CA SER A 473 45.36 20.10 36.78
C SER A 473 44.62 20.61 35.52
N CYS A 474 43.81 19.80 34.82
CA CYS A 474 43.01 20.30 33.70
C CYS A 474 41.85 19.34 33.34
N VAL A 475 40.69 19.90 33.02
CA VAL A 475 39.55 19.21 32.42
C VAL A 475 39.43 19.70 30.98
N GLU A 476 39.69 18.83 30.01
CA GLU A 476 39.48 19.13 28.59
C GLU A 476 38.09 18.67 28.19
N VAL A 477 37.20 19.61 27.87
CA VAL A 477 35.84 19.33 27.38
C VAL A 477 35.80 19.53 25.87
N LYS A 478 35.67 18.44 25.11
CA LYS A 478 35.39 18.52 23.68
C LYS A 478 33.92 18.86 23.47
N SER A 479 33.64 20.05 22.94
CA SER A 479 32.29 20.48 22.54
C SER A 479 32.01 20.06 21.10
N GLU A 480 31.62 18.81 20.90
CA GLU A 480 31.00 18.40 19.62
C GLU A 480 29.57 18.95 19.54
N SER A 481 28.95 18.92 18.35
CA SER A 481 27.59 19.45 18.19
C SER A 481 26.63 18.75 19.16
N LEU A 482 25.80 19.51 19.88
CA LEU A 482 24.85 18.95 20.84
C LEU A 482 23.93 17.89 20.19
N GLN A 483 23.64 18.06 18.89
CA GLN A 483 22.84 17.14 18.11
C GLN A 483 23.52 15.77 17.89
N THR A 484 24.83 15.73 17.64
CA THR A 484 25.60 14.46 17.52
C THR A 484 25.76 13.76 18.88
N LEU A 485 25.88 14.53 19.96
CA LEU A 485 25.93 14.01 21.32
C LEU A 485 24.59 13.42 21.80
N LEU A 486 23.46 13.95 21.33
CA LEU A 486 22.11 13.53 21.73
C LEU A 486 21.51 12.41 20.86
N ALA A 487 21.66 12.48 19.53
CA ALA A 487 21.08 11.49 18.61
C ALA A 487 21.92 10.20 18.52
N GLY A 488 23.18 10.27 18.96
CA GLY A 488 24.15 9.21 18.75
C GLY A 488 24.46 8.96 17.26
N GLY A 489 25.38 8.05 16.98
CA GLY A 489 25.73 7.69 15.62
C GLY A 489 26.97 6.81 15.51
N ILE A 490 27.23 6.33 14.30
CA ILE A 490 28.43 5.57 13.98
C ILE A 490 29.28 6.42 13.03
N ALA A 491 30.49 6.77 13.43
CA ALA A 491 31.43 7.43 12.55
C ALA A 491 32.45 6.42 11.99
N PHE A 492 32.99 6.72 10.83
CA PHE A 492 34.06 5.92 10.25
C PHE A 492 35.09 6.74 9.48
N GLU A 493 36.25 6.12 9.30
CA GLU A 493 37.32 6.60 8.44
C GLU A 493 38.01 5.41 7.75
N ALA A 494 38.56 5.66 6.56
CA ALA A 494 39.39 4.71 5.82
C ALA A 494 40.85 5.18 5.86
N PRO A 495 41.67 4.69 6.83
CA PRO A 495 43.05 5.15 7.03
C PRO A 495 43.97 4.92 5.81
N ASN A 496 43.63 3.94 4.96
CA ASN A 496 44.28 3.74 3.67
C ASN A 496 43.23 3.89 2.54
N PRO A 497 43.12 5.05 1.89
CA PRO A 497 42.18 5.28 0.79
C PRO A 497 42.34 4.31 -0.39
N ASN A 498 43.55 3.78 -0.59
CA ASN A 498 43.89 2.88 -1.70
C ASN A 498 43.74 1.39 -1.35
N ALA A 499 43.25 1.06 -0.15
CA ALA A 499 43.01 -0.33 0.23
C ALA A 499 41.92 -0.96 -0.65
N PRO A 500 41.99 -2.28 -0.92
CA PRO A 500 41.01 -2.93 -1.78
C PRO A 500 39.61 -2.81 -1.20
N LYS A 501 38.63 -2.62 -2.08
CA LYS A 501 37.22 -2.70 -1.72
C LYS A 501 36.85 -4.14 -1.41
N GLY A 502 35.88 -4.29 -0.52
CA GLY A 502 35.35 -5.59 -0.15
C GLY A 502 34.74 -6.31 -1.36
N ASN A 503 34.96 -7.62 -1.46
CA ASN A 503 34.44 -8.46 -2.54
C ASN A 503 33.24 -9.31 -2.09
N LYS A 504 32.76 -9.17 -0.85
CA LYS A 504 31.64 -9.93 -0.33
C LYS A 504 30.33 -9.17 -0.56
N ARG A 505 29.24 -9.93 -0.74
CA ARG A 505 27.88 -9.39 -0.84
C ARG A 505 27.47 -8.60 0.41
N VAL A 506 28.00 -8.97 1.57
CA VAL A 506 27.83 -8.27 2.85
C VAL A 506 29.16 -8.23 3.57
N GLU A 507 29.73 -7.04 3.70
CA GLU A 507 31.00 -6.84 4.40
C GLU A 507 30.78 -6.73 5.91
N ARG A 508 31.78 -7.17 6.68
CA ARG A 508 31.72 -7.24 8.15
C ARG A 508 32.85 -6.43 8.77
N PHE A 509 32.53 -5.59 9.74
CA PHE A 509 33.50 -4.77 10.47
C PHE A 509 33.24 -4.80 11.97
N SER A 510 34.27 -4.47 12.75
CA SER A 510 34.12 -4.18 14.17
C SER A 510 33.67 -2.74 14.37
N LEU A 511 32.76 -2.52 15.31
CA LEU A 511 32.32 -1.22 15.80
C LEU A 511 32.98 -0.97 17.16
N TYR A 512 34.03 -0.15 17.14
CA TYR A 512 34.79 0.22 18.31
C TYR A 512 34.01 1.21 19.20
N SER A 513 34.37 1.27 20.48
CA SER A 513 33.73 2.16 21.46
C SER A 513 34.04 3.65 21.25
N SER A 514 35.15 3.99 20.60
CA SER A 514 35.60 5.37 20.38
C SER A 514 36.56 5.47 19.20
N GLN A 515 36.75 6.69 18.70
CA GLN A 515 37.71 7.00 17.63
C GLN A 515 39.14 6.63 18.03
N GLU A 516 39.53 6.94 19.26
CA GLU A 516 40.88 6.63 19.76
C GLU A 516 41.17 5.14 19.66
N VAL A 517 40.23 4.27 20.05
CA VAL A 517 40.40 2.81 19.97
C VAL A 517 40.39 2.33 18.51
N ALA A 518 39.53 2.90 17.66
CA ALA A 518 39.43 2.51 16.25
C ALA A 518 40.67 2.84 15.42
N LEU A 519 41.32 3.97 15.72
CA LEU A 519 42.47 4.50 14.99
C LEU A 519 43.80 4.27 15.71
N GLN A 520 43.79 3.50 16.81
CA GLN A 520 44.98 3.17 17.59
C GLN A 520 46.04 2.50 16.70
N LYS A 521 47.08 3.27 16.35
CA LYS A 521 48.25 2.79 15.59
C LYS A 521 49.13 1.96 16.52
N GLY A 522 49.59 0.80 16.06
CA GLY A 522 50.58 0.02 16.79
C GLY A 522 50.60 -1.46 16.42
N VAL A 523 51.58 -2.18 16.97
CA VAL A 523 51.70 -3.65 16.87
C VAL A 523 51.35 -4.24 18.23
N GLU A 524 50.41 -5.18 18.24
CA GLU A 524 50.05 -5.93 19.44
C GLU A 524 51.07 -7.06 19.68
N LEU A 525 51.53 -7.16 20.91
CA LEU A 525 52.47 -8.17 21.39
C LEU A 525 51.91 -8.82 22.65
N THR A 526 52.29 -10.06 22.91
CA THR A 526 52.09 -10.72 24.20
C THR A 526 53.40 -10.77 24.96
N ILE A 527 53.36 -10.48 26.26
CA ILE A 527 54.53 -10.54 27.15
C ILE A 527 54.15 -11.41 28.35
N ARG A 528 54.74 -12.60 28.44
CA ARG A 528 54.59 -13.49 29.60
C ARG A 528 55.45 -13.00 30.75
N VAL A 529 54.83 -12.75 31.90
CA VAL A 529 55.50 -12.40 33.16
C VAL A 529 55.16 -13.45 34.22
N PRO A 530 56.06 -13.74 35.18
CA PRO A 530 55.80 -14.73 36.23
C PRO A 530 54.73 -14.28 37.23
N SER A 531 54.56 -12.98 37.46
CA SER A 531 53.51 -12.40 38.32
C SER A 531 53.01 -11.07 37.72
N GLY A 532 51.72 -10.78 37.94
CA GLY A 532 51.08 -9.52 37.59
C GLY A 532 51.20 -8.42 38.66
N ASP A 533 51.91 -8.65 39.76
CA ASP A 533 51.98 -7.72 40.89
C ASP A 533 52.43 -6.31 40.49
N GLY A 534 51.56 -5.32 40.68
CA GLY A 534 51.80 -3.92 40.35
C GLY A 534 51.69 -3.59 38.85
N LEU A 535 51.21 -4.52 38.03
CA LEU A 535 50.87 -4.33 36.62
C LEU A 535 49.35 -4.29 36.45
N SER A 536 48.86 -3.42 35.56
CA SER A 536 47.45 -3.26 35.25
C SER A 536 47.24 -2.91 33.77
N PRO A 537 46.02 -3.02 33.24
CA PRO A 537 45.66 -2.28 32.02
C PRO A 537 46.09 -0.81 32.17
N GLY A 538 46.78 -0.28 31.16
CA GLY A 538 47.37 1.05 31.16
C GLY A 538 48.85 1.13 31.58
N THR A 539 49.45 0.06 32.14
CA THR A 539 50.88 0.05 32.49
C THR A 539 51.75 0.40 31.28
N ALA A 540 52.62 1.40 31.45
CA ALA A 540 53.47 1.90 30.38
C ALA A 540 54.58 0.90 29.99
N ILE A 541 54.91 0.85 28.70
CA ILE A 541 56.11 0.23 28.16
C ILE A 541 57.05 1.35 27.73
N ARG A 542 58.24 1.39 28.30
CA ARG A 542 59.20 2.47 28.12
C ARG A 542 60.51 1.99 27.48
N TYR A 543 61.10 2.84 26.67
CA TYR A 543 62.45 2.69 26.16
C TYR A 543 63.23 3.98 26.43
N LYS A 544 64.30 3.88 27.21
CA LYS A 544 65.14 5.02 27.62
C LYS A 544 64.30 6.15 28.24
N GLY A 545 63.31 5.78 29.06
CA GLY A 545 62.41 6.72 29.73
C GLY A 545 61.27 7.29 28.87
N LEU A 546 61.21 7.00 27.57
CA LEU A 546 60.10 7.39 26.70
C LEU A 546 59.06 6.27 26.62
N GLU A 547 57.78 6.63 26.73
CA GLU A 547 56.69 5.67 26.53
C GLU A 547 56.57 5.28 25.05
N VAL A 548 56.75 3.99 24.76
CA VAL A 548 56.71 3.42 23.40
C VAL A 548 55.51 2.47 23.21
N GLY A 549 54.80 2.14 24.28
CA GLY A 549 53.59 1.31 24.26
C GLY A 549 52.90 1.24 25.61
N LYS A 550 51.80 0.48 25.68
CA LYS A 550 51.05 0.23 26.93
C LYS A 550 50.49 -1.19 26.96
N VAL A 551 50.30 -1.71 28.17
CA VAL A 551 49.51 -2.92 28.41
C VAL A 551 48.03 -2.60 28.25
N GLU A 552 47.31 -3.34 27.40
CA GLU A 552 45.88 -3.15 27.12
C GLU A 552 45.00 -4.06 27.99
N ARG A 553 45.42 -5.31 28.16
CA ARG A 553 44.74 -6.29 29.02
C ARG A 553 45.73 -7.28 29.61
N ILE A 554 45.29 -7.92 30.69
CA ILE A 554 46.08 -8.87 31.48
C ILE A 554 45.23 -10.12 31.67
N GLU A 555 45.79 -11.28 31.35
CA GLU A 555 45.13 -12.57 31.54
C GLU A 555 46.05 -13.54 32.26
N LEU A 556 45.47 -14.43 33.05
CA LEU A 556 46.18 -15.52 33.69
C LEU A 556 46.29 -16.68 32.69
N THR A 557 47.42 -17.38 32.66
CA THR A 557 47.57 -18.56 31.81
C THR A 557 46.67 -19.71 32.27
N ASP A 558 46.30 -20.60 31.37
CA ASP A 558 45.41 -21.74 31.67
C ASP A 558 45.97 -22.64 32.80
N ASP A 559 47.29 -22.72 32.94
CA ASP A 559 48.00 -23.44 34.00
C ASP A 559 48.15 -22.67 35.32
N LEU A 560 47.67 -21.41 35.36
CA LEU A 560 47.75 -20.46 36.47
C LEU A 560 49.19 -20.15 36.95
N GLN A 561 50.22 -20.47 36.16
CA GLN A 561 51.63 -20.30 36.55
C GLN A 561 52.24 -18.96 36.13
N ALA A 562 51.57 -18.21 35.25
CA ALA A 562 52.08 -16.94 34.76
C ALA A 562 50.94 -16.03 34.30
N VAL A 563 51.30 -14.80 34.01
CA VAL A 563 50.38 -13.79 33.49
C VAL A 563 50.82 -13.39 32.09
N ILE A 564 49.87 -13.31 31.16
CA ILE A 564 50.08 -12.80 29.81
C ILE A 564 49.59 -11.36 29.76
N LEU A 565 50.52 -10.46 29.45
CA LEU A 565 50.23 -9.07 29.17
C LEU A 565 50.01 -8.92 27.66
N TYR A 566 48.84 -8.45 27.25
CA TYR A 566 48.60 -8.05 25.88
C TYR A 566 48.88 -6.57 25.78
N ALA A 567 49.91 -6.21 25.03
CA ALA A 567 50.42 -4.86 24.97
C ALA A 567 50.50 -4.34 23.54
N ARG A 568 50.21 -3.05 23.37
CA ARG A 568 50.33 -2.37 22.08
C ARG A 568 51.53 -1.45 22.08
N ILE A 569 52.42 -1.67 21.12
CA ILE A 569 53.57 -0.81 20.84
C ILE A 569 53.18 0.17 19.75
N THR A 570 53.30 1.46 20.03
CA THR A 570 52.85 2.54 19.14
C THR A 570 54.03 3.25 18.46
N GLN A 571 55.22 3.18 19.05
CA GLN A 571 56.46 3.77 18.53
C GLN A 571 57.54 2.72 18.34
N ALA A 572 58.46 2.92 17.39
CA ALA A 572 59.57 2.00 17.10
C ALA A 572 59.13 0.53 16.93
N THR A 573 57.95 0.32 16.36
CA THR A 573 57.27 -0.99 16.29
C THR A 573 58.11 -2.05 15.60
N GLN A 574 58.71 -1.72 14.45
CA GLN A 574 59.58 -2.64 13.70
C GLN A 574 60.86 -3.01 14.48
N GLN A 575 61.34 -2.10 15.34
CA GLN A 575 62.54 -2.32 16.15
C GLN A 575 62.21 -3.08 17.44
N ILE A 576 60.99 -3.01 17.94
CA ILE A 576 60.57 -3.67 19.18
C ILE A 576 60.01 -5.07 18.88
N ALA A 577 59.13 -5.20 17.89
CA ALA A 577 58.44 -6.43 17.53
C ALA A 577 59.31 -7.38 16.70
N ARG A 578 60.51 -7.72 17.19
CA ARG A 578 61.48 -8.60 16.52
C ARG A 578 62.23 -9.51 17.49
N VAL A 579 62.82 -10.56 16.92
CA VAL A 579 63.66 -11.50 17.67
C VAL A 579 64.83 -10.79 18.35
N GLY A 580 65.05 -11.13 19.61
CA GLY A 580 66.13 -10.58 20.45
C GLY A 580 65.77 -9.32 21.24
N THR A 581 64.56 -8.77 21.08
CA THR A 581 64.05 -7.74 21.99
C THR A 581 63.80 -8.33 23.37
N GLN A 582 64.18 -7.60 24.41
CA GLN A 582 64.00 -8.01 25.81
C GLN A 582 63.11 -7.02 26.55
N PHE A 583 62.20 -7.56 27.35
CA PHE A 583 61.32 -6.79 28.24
C PHE A 583 61.63 -7.17 29.68
N TRP A 584 61.50 -6.25 30.64
CA TRP A 584 61.53 -6.58 32.07
C TRP A 584 60.66 -5.59 32.84
N VAL A 585 60.18 -6.03 34.01
CA VAL A 585 59.39 -5.17 34.90
C VAL A 585 60.34 -4.34 35.75
N VAL A 586 60.15 -3.02 35.76
CA VAL A 586 60.88 -2.10 36.62
C VAL A 586 60.13 -1.94 37.94
N LYS A 587 60.78 -2.38 39.02
CA LYS A 587 60.24 -2.36 40.40
C LYS A 587 61.06 -1.41 41.27
N PRO A 588 60.46 -0.83 42.33
CA PRO A 588 61.21 0.00 43.27
C PRO A 588 62.22 -0.87 44.03
N GLU A 589 63.48 -0.46 44.03
CA GLU A 589 64.52 -1.09 44.85
C GLU A 589 64.88 -0.18 46.01
N VAL A 590 64.59 -0.60 47.24
CA VAL A 590 65.01 0.09 48.47
C VAL A 590 65.75 -0.91 49.35
N SER A 591 67.01 -0.65 49.61
CA SER A 591 67.86 -1.44 50.49
C SER A 591 68.81 -0.53 51.26
N LEU A 592 69.44 -1.05 52.32
CA LEU A 592 70.42 -0.32 53.14
C LEU A 592 71.63 0.24 52.34
N THR A 593 71.85 -0.22 51.11
CA THR A 593 73.01 0.15 50.28
C THR A 593 72.66 0.72 48.90
N ARG A 594 71.38 0.69 48.51
CA ARG A 594 70.91 1.14 47.19
C ARG A 594 69.44 1.54 47.24
N ALA A 595 69.14 2.69 46.64
CA ALA A 595 67.80 3.11 46.30
C ALA A 595 67.74 3.38 44.79
N ALA A 596 66.85 2.71 44.06
CA ALA A 596 66.69 2.84 42.61
C ALA A 596 65.22 2.68 42.19
N ASN A 597 64.86 3.27 41.05
CA ASN A 597 63.50 3.27 40.48
C ASN A 597 62.42 3.76 41.47
N LEU A 598 62.75 4.72 42.35
CA LEU A 598 61.84 5.21 43.39
C LEU A 598 60.62 5.93 42.82
N GLU A 599 60.71 6.43 41.58
CA GLU A 599 59.58 7.00 40.84
C GLU A 599 58.41 6.02 40.70
N THR A 600 58.69 4.71 40.68
CA THR A 600 57.65 3.67 40.61
C THR A 600 56.79 3.57 41.87
N LEU A 601 57.21 4.17 42.99
CA LEU A 601 56.38 4.28 44.20
C LEU A 601 55.20 5.24 44.00
N VAL A 602 55.33 6.21 43.08
CA VAL A 602 54.29 7.21 42.79
C VAL A 602 53.59 6.91 41.46
N THR A 603 54.34 6.54 40.42
CA THR A 603 53.77 6.31 39.09
C THR A 603 53.28 4.89 38.85
N GLY A 604 53.53 3.97 39.78
CA GLY A 604 53.34 2.54 39.59
C GLY A 604 54.49 1.88 38.83
N GLN A 605 54.50 0.53 38.82
CA GLN A 605 55.47 -0.25 38.05
C GLN A 605 55.22 -0.11 36.55
N TYR A 606 56.26 -0.31 35.74
CA TYR A 606 56.18 -0.25 34.29
C TYR A 606 57.10 -1.30 33.66
N LEU A 607 56.94 -1.57 32.36
CA LEU A 607 57.87 -2.42 31.62
C LEU A 607 58.90 -1.55 30.90
N GLU A 608 60.18 -1.89 31.00
CA GLU A 608 61.21 -1.34 30.13
C GLU A 608 61.48 -2.34 29.00
N VAL A 609 61.72 -1.84 27.79
CA VAL A 609 62.04 -2.64 26.61
C VAL A 609 63.40 -2.27 26.06
N GLN A 610 64.21 -3.26 25.72
CA GLN A 610 65.47 -3.08 24.99
C GLN A 610 65.36 -3.76 23.62
N PRO A 611 65.22 -2.97 22.53
CA PRO A 611 65.27 -3.48 21.16
C PRO A 611 66.59 -4.19 20.86
N SER A 612 66.55 -5.26 20.07
CA SER A 612 67.75 -5.93 19.56
C SER A 612 68.62 -4.97 18.71
N SER A 613 69.94 -5.07 18.81
CA SER A 613 70.86 -4.33 17.93
C SER A 613 70.96 -4.96 16.53
N GLN A 614 70.58 -6.23 16.38
CA GLN A 614 70.62 -6.96 15.12
C GLN A 614 69.27 -6.91 14.40
N LYS A 615 69.28 -6.88 13.06
CA LYS A 615 68.06 -7.08 12.26
C LYS A 615 67.65 -8.56 12.40
N GLY A 616 66.43 -8.81 12.82
CA GLY A 616 65.88 -10.16 13.02
C GLY A 616 64.44 -10.23 12.50
N ALA A 617 63.90 -11.45 12.43
CA ALA A 617 62.50 -11.68 12.05
C ALA A 617 61.53 -11.02 13.05
N ALA A 618 60.30 -10.76 12.60
CA ALA A 618 59.26 -10.22 13.47
C ALA A 618 58.89 -11.24 14.56
N GLN A 619 58.70 -10.77 15.79
CA GLN A 619 58.29 -11.58 16.94
C GLN A 619 57.22 -10.81 17.71
N MET A 620 56.10 -11.50 18.02
CA MET A 620 54.95 -10.91 18.71
C MET A 620 54.76 -11.46 20.13
N ASN A 621 55.40 -12.59 20.47
CA ASN A 621 55.27 -13.23 21.77
C ASN A 621 56.61 -13.18 22.49
N PHE A 622 56.66 -12.62 23.69
CA PHE A 622 57.86 -12.42 24.48
C PHE A 622 57.68 -12.99 25.89
N THR A 623 58.80 -13.30 26.53
CA THR A 623 58.86 -13.57 27.97
C THR A 623 59.70 -12.47 28.60
N ALA A 624 59.17 -11.83 29.64
CA ALA A 624 59.92 -10.82 30.35
C ALA A 624 61.11 -11.46 31.10
N ALA A 625 62.27 -10.83 31.00
CA ALA A 625 63.44 -11.17 31.79
C ALA A 625 63.22 -10.77 33.26
N GLU A 626 63.80 -11.55 34.17
CA GLU A 626 63.72 -11.29 35.63
C GLU A 626 64.47 -10.03 36.06
N ALA A 627 65.46 -9.60 35.28
CA ALA A 627 66.30 -8.44 35.57
C ALA A 627 66.72 -7.74 34.26
N PRO A 628 67.08 -6.44 34.33
CA PRO A 628 67.58 -5.72 33.16
C PRO A 628 68.80 -6.43 32.57
N PRO A 629 68.96 -6.44 31.23
CA PRO A 629 70.15 -6.96 30.60
C PRO A 629 71.38 -6.24 31.17
N LYS A 630 72.38 -7.02 31.57
CA LYS A 630 73.67 -6.47 31.98
C LYS A 630 74.21 -5.70 30.78
N ALA A 631 74.18 -4.38 30.85
CA ALA A 631 74.82 -3.55 29.87
C ALA A 631 76.28 -4.00 29.77
N ASN A 632 76.65 -4.63 28.66
CA ASN A 632 78.03 -4.64 28.22
C ASN A 632 78.34 -3.20 27.80
N ALA A 633 78.46 -2.32 28.79
CA ALA A 633 79.26 -1.13 28.61
C ALA A 633 80.63 -1.67 28.19
N ARG A 634 80.94 -1.58 26.90
CA ARG A 634 82.32 -1.39 26.51
C ARG A 634 82.72 -0.10 27.20
N GLU A 635 83.19 -0.19 28.44
CA GLU A 635 83.95 0.88 29.06
C GLU A 635 85.06 1.17 28.06
N GLN A 636 84.97 2.32 27.40
CA GLN A 636 86.09 2.82 26.61
C GLN A 636 87.19 3.14 27.60
N GLY A 637 88.18 2.25 27.69
CA GLY A 637 89.25 2.33 28.65
C GLY A 637 90.27 1.21 28.44
N LEU A 638 91.53 1.50 28.74
CA LEU A 638 92.63 0.55 28.63
C LEU A 638 92.46 -0.55 29.69
N ARG A 639 92.39 -1.82 29.27
CA ARG A 639 92.34 -2.95 30.20
C ARG A 639 93.74 -3.23 30.74
N LEU A 640 93.99 -2.83 31.98
CA LEU A 640 95.22 -3.12 32.70
C LEU A 640 95.03 -4.34 33.60
N VAL A 641 95.98 -5.27 33.56
CA VAL A 641 96.10 -6.36 34.54
C VAL A 641 97.21 -5.96 35.51
N LEU A 642 96.86 -5.79 36.78
CA LEU A 642 97.82 -5.46 37.85
C LEU A 642 98.08 -6.72 38.68
N SER A 643 99.34 -7.14 38.76
CA SER A 643 99.76 -8.25 39.61
C SER A 643 100.30 -7.72 40.94
N ALA A 644 99.87 -8.31 42.05
CA ALA A 644 100.36 -7.98 43.39
C ALA A 644 100.55 -9.27 44.22
N ALA A 645 101.57 -9.30 45.06
CA ALA A 645 101.92 -10.47 45.89
C ALA A 645 100.85 -10.81 46.95
N ARG A 646 99.93 -9.90 47.27
CA ARG A 646 98.84 -10.08 48.24
C ARG A 646 97.65 -9.19 47.91
N ARG A 647 96.42 -9.69 48.11
CA ARG A 647 95.16 -9.01 47.72
C ARG A 647 94.89 -7.71 48.49
N GLY A 648 95.38 -7.57 49.73
CA GLY A 648 95.17 -6.37 50.55
C GLY A 648 93.69 -5.94 50.66
N SER A 649 93.43 -4.63 50.77
CA SER A 649 92.07 -4.03 50.85
C SER A 649 91.41 -3.80 49.48
N ILE A 650 91.87 -4.48 48.43
CA ILE A 650 91.34 -4.30 47.07
C ILE A 650 89.98 -4.99 46.94
N LYS A 651 88.95 -4.20 46.60
CA LYS A 651 87.57 -4.65 46.37
C LYS A 651 87.11 -4.26 44.96
N ARG A 652 86.11 -4.97 44.44
CA ARG A 652 85.52 -4.72 43.11
C ARG A 652 84.95 -3.29 43.07
N LYS A 653 85.16 -2.55 41.97
CA LYS A 653 84.72 -1.15 41.73
C LYS A 653 85.39 -0.06 42.61
N ARG A 654 86.62 -0.27 43.09
CA ARG A 654 87.40 0.83 43.70
C ARG A 654 88.09 1.68 42.64
N SER A 655 88.15 2.99 42.86
CA SER A 655 88.88 3.95 42.02
C SER A 655 90.39 3.68 42.07
N ILE A 656 91.05 3.75 40.92
CA ILE A 656 92.52 3.67 40.77
C ILE A 656 93.03 5.10 40.54
N ASN A 657 93.93 5.60 41.40
CA ASN A 657 94.64 6.85 41.17
C ASN A 657 96.05 6.52 40.64
N LEU A 658 96.35 6.96 39.42
CA LEU A 658 97.69 6.91 38.86
C LEU A 658 98.43 8.19 39.26
N ILE A 659 99.45 8.07 40.11
CA ILE A 659 100.33 9.19 40.45
C ILE A 659 101.52 9.13 39.51
N TYR A 660 101.62 10.08 38.57
CA TYR A 660 102.83 10.30 37.79
C TYR A 660 103.86 11.01 38.69
N LYS A 661 105.10 10.53 38.68
CA LYS A 661 106.22 11.14 39.37
C LYS A 661 107.26 11.59 38.36
#